data_AF-A0A098GED6-F1
#
_entry.id   AF-A0A098GED6-F1
#
_cell.length_a   1.000
_cell.length_b   1.000
_cell.length_c   1.000
_cell.angle_alpha   90.00
_cell.angle_beta   90.00
_cell.angle_gamma   90.00
#
_symmetry.space_group_name_H-M   'P 1'
#
loop_
_entity.id
_entity.type
_entity.pdbx_description
1 polymer ?
#
loop_
_entity_poly.entity_id
_entity_poly.type
_entity_poly.pdbx_seq_one_letter_code
_entity_poly.pdbx_strand_id
1 'polypeptide(L)'
;MGSGKKNDALSQTNDVLKQKFDEFAASHQNNSSQPPDLLLFQDDYLIRPWVIHLNKIINELNELISLVESTWQQSSTQEDKLHAVLQDALPKLSDLIEEKEGLRAAISKRKKLLLPSEITTNKASLSGTRNELREALISFLTIFSMIQFENTGDPTHLVLKNKLKEFLEGLFNELRAINPSANAHFVEFHGKLLRHLNLTVPLFSSKVPTELNQHAINAFVNNLFSTATTKPNMNMPFGENSPKILNGLWNNASSALGRLLDNPSDANVEAYGIKRQLIALRSLRFKLEDFPINGIKEYLFQTKKVKQRIAEINLTLQTLKRELKSKLDLFIEPYDDFDDVKEGHQLLAQLRAIEDEFEAALTQCNPQKSDITPPFALEHVEKLTLTQREIAMKLEHVYQELKGETGLYKKILVSSLNLDNQYQLTFVKLKFELRKVIQNAKTVFSAYLRLSKEIGDESAGKEAQKTLDLLENKCQEIRTKKAQENTPLATFRKENELTSQTFEQLGQVPREQLNPAYKKILDALIQRAQLPLPRLNETNSLASNLAAKREDAVNAIRCAAVSYGTFTTSNKQCASALLAFTNATNALNSYEKLKQEALIEDRKSSKIYLKSLEIVKVLQNEYFRILDKYIDTACANNPEDIAELVILKEKLWTRHTFLSSQKIFTPLLDKIDSRLCRLLSLQFSFERLNEKYLNGTFLQTNTESTKDKNPLSTGQMEALNRHEQRLYKDKLIHTIELTMHNENMEYISDGIRYDFVQWIRIHLLKPLQHLMECCFGSSLFFTPTWRACKTEEMLVEAGNQFYDEITGLGF
;
A
#
# COMPACT_ATOMS: atom_id res chain seq x y z
N MET A 1 0.72 65.37 -86.69
CA MET A 1 1.52 64.36 -87.41
C MET A 1 1.87 63.17 -86.51
N GLY A 2 0.88 62.40 -86.05
CA GLY A 2 1.10 61.30 -85.10
C GLY A 2 0.25 60.03 -85.32
N SER A 3 -0.67 59.99 -86.29
CA SER A 3 -1.49 58.80 -86.56
C SER A 3 -0.97 57.92 -87.72
N GLY A 4 -0.20 58.47 -88.67
CA GLY A 4 0.35 57.69 -89.81
C GLY A 4 1.39 56.63 -89.42
N LYS A 5 2.32 56.94 -88.50
CA LYS A 5 3.32 55.97 -88.01
C LYS A 5 2.75 54.87 -87.10
N LYS A 6 1.57 55.09 -86.53
CA LYS A 6 0.91 54.13 -85.63
C LYS A 6 0.19 53.02 -86.40
N ASN A 7 -0.43 53.37 -87.54
CA ASN A 7 -1.06 52.38 -88.43
C ASN A 7 -0.03 51.48 -89.13
N ASP A 8 1.10 52.02 -89.61
CA ASP A 8 2.12 51.18 -90.29
C ASP A 8 2.76 50.13 -89.34
N ALA A 9 3.01 50.50 -88.08
CA ALA A 9 3.56 49.57 -87.08
C ALA A 9 2.53 48.53 -86.61
N LEU A 10 1.25 48.92 -86.49
CA LEU A 10 0.16 48.01 -86.15
C LEU A 10 -0.09 47.01 -87.29
N SER A 11 -0.04 47.46 -88.54
CA SER A 11 -0.19 46.62 -89.73
C SER A 11 0.94 45.58 -89.84
N GLN A 12 2.20 45.98 -89.65
CA GLN A 12 3.34 45.03 -89.58
C GLN A 12 3.21 44.02 -88.44
N THR A 13 2.74 44.45 -87.27
CA THR A 13 2.55 43.55 -86.13
C THR A 13 1.39 42.59 -86.41
N ASN A 14 0.32 43.07 -87.03
CA ASN A 14 -0.79 42.23 -87.50
C ASN A 14 -0.30 41.20 -88.50
N ASP A 15 0.55 41.55 -89.46
CA ASP A 15 1.06 40.58 -90.45
C ASP A 15 1.87 39.43 -89.82
N VAL A 16 2.65 39.71 -88.76
CA VAL A 16 3.34 38.67 -87.99
C VAL A 16 2.34 37.79 -87.22
N LEU A 17 1.30 38.37 -86.62
CA LEU A 17 0.27 37.63 -85.90
C LEU A 17 -0.60 36.79 -86.85
N LYS A 18 -0.89 37.32 -88.03
CA LYS A 18 -1.57 36.67 -89.14
C LYS A 18 -0.79 35.45 -89.63
N GLN A 19 0.52 35.60 -89.86
CA GLN A 19 1.38 34.49 -90.24
C GLN A 19 1.38 33.39 -89.17
N LYS A 20 1.49 33.75 -87.88
CA LYS A 20 1.40 32.77 -86.78
C LYS A 20 0.04 32.09 -86.71
N PHE A 21 -1.05 32.82 -86.98
CA PHE A 21 -2.38 32.27 -87.02
C PHE A 21 -2.52 31.25 -88.16
N ASP A 22 -2.04 31.59 -89.35
CA ASP A 22 -2.05 30.70 -90.51
C ASP A 22 -1.21 29.42 -90.26
N GLU A 23 -0.07 29.54 -89.57
CA GLU A 23 0.74 28.39 -89.13
C GLU A 23 -0.04 27.45 -88.19
N PHE A 24 -0.74 28.00 -87.18
CA PHE A 24 -1.57 27.23 -86.27
C PHE A 24 -2.80 26.61 -86.95
N ALA A 25 -3.47 27.36 -87.82
CA ALA A 25 -4.63 26.90 -88.59
C ALA A 25 -4.23 25.77 -89.56
N ALA A 26 -3.11 25.90 -90.26
CA ALA A 26 -2.58 24.87 -91.15
C ALA A 26 -2.17 23.60 -90.37
N SER A 27 -1.53 23.76 -89.20
CA SER A 27 -1.19 22.65 -88.30
C SER A 27 -2.44 21.89 -87.86
N HIS A 28 -3.52 22.61 -87.51
CA HIS A 28 -4.80 21.97 -87.17
C HIS A 28 -5.42 21.22 -88.36
N GLN A 29 -5.49 21.84 -89.55
CA GLN A 29 -6.13 21.28 -90.74
C GLN A 29 -5.46 20.00 -91.24
N ASN A 30 -4.12 19.97 -91.29
CA ASN A 30 -3.33 18.79 -91.68
C ASN A 30 -3.57 17.57 -90.77
N ASN A 31 -4.00 17.86 -89.54
CA ASN A 31 -4.17 16.91 -88.47
C ASN A 31 -5.63 16.91 -87.97
N SER A 32 -6.63 17.18 -88.81
CA SER A 32 -8.03 17.28 -88.39
C SER A 32 -8.79 15.95 -88.39
N SER A 33 -8.31 14.93 -89.10
CA SER A 33 -8.98 13.64 -89.25
C SER A 33 -8.95 12.80 -87.97
N GLN A 34 -10.08 12.17 -87.65
CA GLN A 34 -10.17 11.18 -86.58
C GLN A 34 -9.37 9.92 -86.97
N PRO A 35 -8.62 9.31 -86.03
CA PRO A 35 -7.95 8.05 -86.32
C PRO A 35 -8.99 6.95 -86.64
N PRO A 36 -8.92 6.31 -87.82
CA PRO A 36 -10.00 5.45 -88.35
C PRO A 36 -10.34 4.23 -87.48
N ASP A 37 -9.41 3.78 -86.62
CA ASP A 37 -9.60 2.60 -85.75
C ASP A 37 -10.32 2.87 -84.42
N LEU A 38 -10.95 4.03 -84.23
CA LEU A 38 -11.57 4.40 -82.95
C LEU A 38 -12.76 3.51 -82.55
N LEU A 39 -13.47 2.93 -83.51
CA LEU A 39 -14.63 2.05 -83.28
C LEU A 39 -14.29 0.80 -82.43
N LEU A 40 -13.06 0.30 -82.55
CA LEU A 40 -12.58 -0.88 -81.80
C LEU A 40 -12.35 -0.60 -80.30
N PHE A 41 -12.12 0.65 -79.93
CA PHE A 41 -11.70 1.05 -78.58
C PHE A 41 -12.76 1.88 -77.83
N GLN A 42 -13.97 2.02 -78.39
CA GLN A 42 -15.04 2.83 -77.79
C GLN A 42 -15.53 2.33 -76.43
N ASP A 43 -15.25 1.07 -76.12
CA ASP A 43 -15.64 0.42 -74.88
C ASP A 43 -14.55 0.54 -73.78
N ASP A 44 -13.41 1.22 -74.02
CA ASP A 44 -12.39 1.49 -72.99
C ASP A 44 -12.77 2.71 -72.12
N TYR A 45 -12.60 2.58 -70.80
CA TYR A 45 -13.04 3.57 -69.81
C TYR A 45 -12.26 4.90 -69.86
N LEU A 46 -11.07 4.94 -70.47
CA LEU A 46 -10.27 6.15 -70.64
C LEU A 46 -10.41 6.73 -72.05
N ILE A 47 -10.30 5.87 -73.08
CA ILE A 47 -10.34 6.31 -74.48
C ILE A 47 -11.69 6.96 -74.80
N ARG A 48 -12.82 6.42 -74.31
CA ARG A 48 -14.14 7.00 -74.59
C ARG A 48 -14.25 8.46 -74.12
N PRO A 49 -14.00 8.82 -72.84
CA PRO A 49 -13.99 10.22 -72.42
C PRO A 49 -12.92 11.05 -73.11
N TRP A 50 -11.71 10.53 -73.34
CA TRP A 50 -10.66 11.27 -74.07
C TRP A 50 -11.05 11.59 -75.50
N VAL A 51 -11.76 10.71 -76.20
CA VAL A 51 -12.24 10.97 -77.56
C VAL A 51 -13.34 12.04 -77.58
N ILE A 52 -14.25 12.01 -76.60
CA ILE A 52 -15.26 13.06 -76.44
C ILE A 52 -14.58 14.41 -76.19
N HIS A 53 -13.57 14.46 -75.32
CA HIS A 53 -12.80 15.66 -75.04
C HIS A 53 -12.00 16.14 -76.25
N LEU A 54 -11.38 15.22 -77.00
CA LEU A 54 -10.67 15.52 -78.25
C LEU A 54 -11.61 16.18 -79.26
N ASN A 55 -12.82 15.65 -79.43
CA ASN A 55 -13.81 16.22 -80.34
C ASN A 55 -14.27 17.61 -79.89
N LYS A 56 -14.38 17.83 -78.58
CA LYS A 56 -14.70 19.15 -78.03
C LYS A 56 -13.59 20.16 -78.34
N ILE A 57 -12.33 19.82 -78.08
CA ILE A 57 -11.17 20.68 -78.42
C ILE A 57 -11.12 20.96 -79.92
N ILE A 58 -11.37 19.96 -80.77
CA ILE A 58 -11.40 20.15 -82.22
C ILE A 58 -12.50 21.14 -82.64
N ASN A 59 -13.69 21.04 -82.05
CA ASN A 59 -14.77 21.98 -82.31
C ASN A 59 -14.42 23.40 -81.84
N GLU A 60 -13.86 23.54 -80.64
CA GLU A 60 -13.42 24.83 -80.10
C GLU A 60 -12.32 25.47 -80.97
N LEU A 61 -11.37 24.67 -81.46
CA LEU A 61 -10.35 25.11 -82.42
C LEU A 61 -10.99 25.58 -83.74
N ASN A 62 -11.95 24.84 -84.28
CA ASN A 62 -12.65 25.21 -85.52
C ASN A 62 -13.46 26.51 -85.34
N GLU A 63 -14.13 26.69 -84.19
CA GLU A 63 -14.86 27.90 -83.86
C GLU A 63 -13.92 29.12 -83.72
N LEU A 64 -12.77 28.95 -83.05
CA LEU A 64 -11.74 29.98 -82.93
C LEU A 64 -11.15 30.38 -84.29
N ILE A 65 -10.82 29.40 -85.13
CA ILE A 65 -10.30 29.63 -86.48
C ILE A 65 -11.34 30.40 -87.30
N SER A 66 -12.61 29.96 -87.30
CA SER A 66 -13.69 30.62 -88.03
C SER A 66 -13.98 32.04 -87.53
N LEU A 67 -13.86 32.29 -86.22
CA LEU A 67 -14.02 33.63 -85.63
C LEU A 67 -12.91 34.60 -86.11
N VAL A 68 -11.66 34.14 -86.13
CA VAL A 68 -10.54 34.96 -86.61
C VAL A 68 -10.64 35.19 -88.12
N GLU A 69 -10.93 34.15 -88.91
CA GLU A 69 -11.08 34.24 -90.37
C GLU A 69 -12.24 35.15 -90.78
N SER A 70 -13.38 35.08 -90.09
CA SER A 70 -14.53 35.96 -90.35
C SER A 70 -14.24 37.42 -89.99
N THR A 71 -13.55 37.68 -88.89
CA THR A 71 -13.12 39.04 -88.48
C THR A 71 -12.07 39.60 -89.44
N TRP A 72 -11.18 38.74 -89.92
CA TRP A 72 -10.17 39.06 -90.92
C TRP A 72 -10.81 39.45 -92.25
N GLN A 73 -11.79 38.68 -92.76
CA GLN A 73 -12.47 38.97 -94.02
C GLN A 73 -13.33 40.24 -93.99
N GLN A 74 -13.82 40.64 -92.82
CA GLN A 74 -14.67 41.84 -92.65
C GLN A 74 -13.89 43.15 -92.50
N SER A 75 -12.58 43.12 -92.29
CA SER A 75 -11.80 44.28 -91.82
C SER A 75 -10.84 44.85 -92.88
N SER A 76 -11.36 45.44 -93.95
CA SER A 76 -10.55 46.34 -94.78
C SER A 76 -10.37 47.75 -94.17
N THR A 77 -11.00 48.06 -93.02
CA THR A 77 -10.95 49.38 -92.36
C THR A 77 -10.88 49.37 -90.81
N GLN A 78 -10.67 48.22 -90.14
CA GLN A 78 -10.63 48.12 -88.65
C GLN A 78 -9.47 47.24 -88.13
N GLU A 79 -8.22 47.65 -88.36
CA GLU A 79 -7.02 46.91 -87.94
C GLU A 79 -6.88 46.70 -86.42
N ASP A 80 -7.35 47.65 -85.59
CA ASP A 80 -7.30 47.54 -84.13
C ASP A 80 -8.13 46.37 -83.59
N LYS A 81 -9.30 46.11 -84.20
CA LYS A 81 -10.16 44.99 -83.79
C LYS A 81 -9.56 43.65 -84.18
N LEU A 82 -8.99 43.56 -85.39
CA LEU A 82 -8.29 42.36 -85.83
C LEU A 82 -7.06 42.09 -84.95
N HIS A 83 -6.31 43.14 -84.58
CA HIS A 83 -5.18 43.03 -83.66
C HIS A 83 -5.58 42.47 -82.30
N ALA A 84 -6.67 42.99 -81.70
CA ALA A 84 -7.18 42.51 -80.43
C ALA A 84 -7.68 41.05 -80.51
N VAL A 85 -8.37 40.68 -81.59
CA VAL A 85 -8.84 39.31 -81.80
C VAL A 85 -7.68 38.34 -82.02
N LEU A 86 -6.66 38.71 -82.79
CA LEU A 86 -5.47 37.89 -82.99
C LEU A 86 -4.64 37.74 -81.71
N GLN A 87 -4.47 38.80 -80.92
CA GLN A 87 -3.77 38.75 -79.64
C GLN A 87 -4.48 37.85 -78.61
N ASP A 88 -5.81 37.80 -78.62
CA ASP A 88 -6.60 36.93 -77.73
C ASP A 88 -6.70 35.48 -78.24
N ALA A 89 -6.80 35.29 -79.56
CA ALA A 89 -7.00 33.98 -80.17
C ALA A 89 -5.71 33.15 -80.26
N LEU A 90 -4.55 33.77 -80.52
CA LEU A 90 -3.28 33.05 -80.72
C LEU A 90 -2.82 32.22 -79.51
N PRO A 91 -2.84 32.75 -78.26
CA PRO A 91 -2.54 31.95 -77.08
C PRO A 91 -3.51 30.78 -76.92
N LYS A 92 -4.82 31.03 -77.10
CA LYS A 92 -5.86 30.00 -77.01
C LYS A 92 -5.69 28.90 -78.06
N LEU A 93 -5.33 29.26 -79.28
CA LEU A 93 -5.02 28.30 -80.36
C LEU A 93 -3.80 27.46 -80.01
N SER A 94 -2.74 28.07 -79.48
CA SER A 94 -1.54 27.36 -79.04
C SER A 94 -1.86 26.34 -77.94
N ASP A 95 -2.55 26.77 -76.87
CA ASP A 95 -2.91 25.93 -75.73
C ASP A 95 -3.80 24.75 -76.16
N LEU A 96 -4.83 25.02 -76.96
CA LEU A 96 -5.75 23.98 -77.46
C LEU A 96 -5.08 23.02 -78.44
N ILE A 97 -4.11 23.48 -79.26
CA ILE A 97 -3.32 22.60 -80.13
C ILE A 97 -2.40 21.69 -79.30
N GLU A 98 -1.74 22.23 -78.27
CA GLU A 98 -0.90 21.44 -77.37
C GLU A 98 -1.72 20.39 -76.61
N GLU A 99 -2.89 20.78 -76.08
CA GLU A 99 -3.81 19.86 -75.40
C GLU A 99 -4.34 18.78 -76.36
N LYS A 100 -4.71 19.15 -77.59
CA LYS A 100 -5.14 18.22 -78.65
C LYS A 100 -4.07 17.18 -78.94
N GLU A 101 -2.83 17.59 -79.15
CA GLU A 101 -1.73 16.68 -79.49
C GLU A 101 -1.30 15.81 -78.30
N GLY A 102 -1.31 16.35 -77.07
CA GLY A 102 -1.11 15.59 -75.85
C GLY A 102 -2.14 14.47 -75.66
N LEU A 103 -3.42 14.79 -75.89
CA LEU A 103 -4.52 13.83 -75.79
C LEU A 103 -4.44 12.76 -76.88
N ARG A 104 -4.00 13.10 -78.09
CA ARG A 104 -3.76 12.15 -79.18
C ARG A 104 -2.62 11.18 -78.87
N ALA A 105 -1.53 11.69 -78.31
CA ALA A 105 -0.42 10.87 -77.86
C ALA A 105 -0.89 9.88 -76.76
N ALA A 106 -1.71 10.35 -75.80
CA ALA A 106 -2.28 9.53 -74.73
C ALA A 106 -3.20 8.42 -75.27
N ILE A 107 -4.12 8.76 -76.18
CA ILE A 107 -5.01 7.79 -76.84
C ILE A 107 -4.17 6.75 -77.61
N SER A 108 -3.17 7.18 -78.36
CA SER A 108 -2.31 6.28 -79.15
C SER A 108 -1.50 5.33 -78.26
N LYS A 109 -0.96 5.84 -77.15
CA LYS A 109 -0.26 5.03 -76.14
C LYS A 109 -1.20 4.00 -75.52
N ARG A 110 -2.41 4.39 -75.12
CA ARG A 110 -3.41 3.50 -74.53
C ARG A 110 -3.89 2.42 -75.52
N LYS A 111 -4.06 2.75 -76.80
CA LYS A 111 -4.37 1.76 -77.85
C LYS A 111 -3.30 0.67 -77.95
N LYS A 112 -2.02 1.05 -77.97
CA LYS A 112 -0.89 0.09 -77.99
C LYS A 112 -0.86 -0.81 -76.75
N LEU A 113 -1.26 -0.29 -75.59
CA LEU A 113 -1.35 -1.05 -74.34
C LEU A 113 -2.49 -2.09 -74.37
N LEU A 114 -3.67 -1.68 -74.85
CA LEU A 114 -4.85 -2.56 -74.93
C LEU A 114 -4.68 -3.64 -76.00
N LEU A 115 -4.04 -3.32 -77.13
CA LEU A 115 -3.80 -4.26 -78.22
C LEU A 115 -2.39 -4.08 -78.81
N PRO A 116 -1.36 -4.67 -78.18
CA PRO A 116 0.01 -4.65 -78.68
C PRO A 116 0.13 -5.35 -80.04
N SER A 117 1.01 -4.83 -80.90
CA SER A 117 1.24 -5.31 -82.27
C SER A 117 1.73 -6.76 -82.34
N GLU A 118 2.31 -7.27 -81.26
CA GLU A 118 2.95 -8.59 -81.15
C GLU A 118 1.98 -9.73 -80.79
N ILE A 119 0.71 -9.43 -80.49
CA ILE A 119 -0.23 -10.42 -79.98
C ILE A 119 -1.01 -11.09 -81.13
N THR A 120 -0.87 -12.41 -81.25
CA THR A 120 -1.73 -13.22 -82.11
C THR A 120 -3.18 -13.15 -81.63
N THR A 121 -4.06 -12.57 -82.44
CA THR A 121 -5.49 -12.42 -82.14
C THR A 121 -6.23 -13.74 -82.38
N ASN A 122 -6.05 -14.68 -81.45
CA ASN A 122 -6.63 -16.02 -81.49
C ASN A 122 -7.38 -16.36 -80.18
N LYS A 123 -8.04 -17.53 -80.14
CA LYS A 123 -8.82 -17.99 -78.97
C LYS A 123 -7.95 -18.25 -77.73
N ALA A 124 -6.67 -18.61 -77.90
CA ALA A 124 -5.74 -18.83 -76.79
C ALA A 124 -5.42 -17.52 -76.04
N SER A 125 -5.10 -16.44 -76.76
CA SER A 125 -4.88 -15.10 -76.18
C SER A 125 -6.10 -14.58 -75.41
N LEU A 126 -7.30 -14.91 -75.90
CA LEU A 126 -8.57 -14.56 -75.26
C LEU A 126 -8.79 -15.33 -73.95
N SER A 127 -8.43 -16.61 -73.90
CA SER A 127 -8.46 -17.41 -72.68
C SER A 127 -7.46 -16.92 -71.62
N GLY A 128 -6.23 -16.56 -72.03
CA GLY A 128 -5.23 -15.98 -71.14
C GLY A 128 -5.70 -14.66 -70.52
N THR A 129 -6.23 -13.75 -71.35
CA THR A 129 -6.74 -12.44 -70.90
C THR A 129 -7.95 -12.59 -69.95
N ARG A 130 -8.81 -13.60 -70.16
CA ARG A 130 -9.91 -13.93 -69.21
C ARG A 130 -9.37 -14.36 -67.85
N ASN A 131 -8.31 -15.17 -67.81
CA ASN A 131 -7.69 -15.58 -66.55
C ASN A 131 -7.05 -14.40 -65.82
N GLU A 132 -6.35 -13.52 -66.54
CA GLU A 132 -5.77 -12.30 -65.94
C GLU A 132 -6.83 -11.39 -65.31
N LEU A 133 -7.94 -11.15 -66.02
CA LEU A 133 -9.07 -10.38 -65.46
C LEU A 133 -9.68 -11.08 -64.24
N ARG A 134 -9.81 -12.41 -64.29
CA ARG A 134 -10.30 -13.22 -63.16
C ARG A 134 -9.43 -13.03 -61.92
N GLU A 135 -8.11 -13.13 -62.04
CA GLU A 135 -7.19 -12.92 -60.91
C GLU A 135 -7.25 -11.48 -60.38
N ALA A 136 -7.29 -10.48 -61.27
CA ALA A 136 -7.43 -9.08 -60.88
C ALA A 136 -8.75 -8.81 -60.11
N LEU A 137 -9.85 -9.41 -60.57
CA LEU A 137 -11.16 -9.30 -59.93
C LEU A 137 -11.19 -9.98 -58.56
N ILE A 138 -10.58 -11.17 -58.42
CA ILE A 138 -10.44 -11.84 -57.12
C ILE A 138 -9.65 -10.98 -56.16
N SER A 139 -8.47 -10.50 -56.59
CA SER A 139 -7.61 -9.63 -55.77
C SER A 139 -8.34 -8.38 -55.28
N PHE A 140 -9.02 -7.67 -56.19
CA PHE A 140 -9.82 -6.50 -55.85
C PHE A 140 -10.91 -6.83 -54.83
N LEU A 141 -11.71 -7.87 -55.06
CA LEU A 141 -12.81 -8.25 -54.17
C LEU A 141 -12.32 -8.75 -52.81
N THR A 142 -11.17 -9.41 -52.75
CA THR A 142 -10.53 -9.82 -51.50
C THR A 142 -10.10 -8.59 -50.70
N ILE A 143 -9.47 -7.58 -51.31
CA ILE A 143 -9.13 -6.34 -50.61
C ILE A 143 -10.39 -5.59 -50.17
N PHE A 144 -11.39 -5.51 -51.05
CA PHE A 144 -12.68 -4.89 -50.76
C PHE A 144 -13.37 -5.54 -49.55
N SER A 145 -13.30 -6.86 -49.41
CA SER A 145 -13.88 -7.60 -48.27
C SER A 145 -13.33 -7.20 -46.90
N MET A 146 -12.14 -6.58 -46.88
CA MET A 146 -11.46 -6.11 -45.67
C MET A 146 -11.83 -4.66 -45.31
N ILE A 147 -12.60 -3.97 -46.15
CA ILE A 147 -12.97 -2.56 -45.96
C ILE A 147 -14.20 -2.48 -45.06
N GLN A 148 -14.02 -1.94 -43.87
CA GLN A 148 -15.12 -1.71 -42.93
C GLN A 148 -15.17 -0.24 -42.52
N PHE A 149 -16.34 0.38 -42.69
CA PHE A 149 -16.60 1.75 -42.26
C PHE A 149 -17.30 1.73 -40.90
N GLU A 150 -16.59 2.15 -39.84
CA GLU A 150 -17.09 2.11 -38.46
C GLU A 150 -17.92 3.34 -38.06
N ASN A 151 -17.75 4.48 -38.75
CA ASN A 151 -18.33 5.76 -38.34
C ASN A 151 -19.19 6.38 -39.45
N THR A 152 -20.50 6.48 -39.25
CA THR A 152 -21.48 6.94 -40.24
C THR A 152 -21.51 8.46 -40.42
N GLY A 153 -20.92 9.23 -39.49
CA GLY A 153 -20.91 10.70 -39.50
C GLY A 153 -19.61 11.35 -39.99
N ASP A 154 -18.60 10.57 -40.38
CA ASP A 154 -17.33 11.13 -40.90
C ASP A 154 -17.49 11.50 -42.39
N PRO A 155 -17.33 12.78 -42.78
CA PRO A 155 -17.51 13.23 -44.16
C PRO A 155 -16.53 12.53 -45.12
N THR A 156 -15.32 12.20 -44.68
CA THR A 156 -14.32 11.50 -45.50
C THR A 156 -14.77 10.05 -45.77
N HIS A 157 -15.29 9.38 -44.73
CA HIS A 157 -15.82 8.02 -44.87
C HIS A 157 -17.03 7.99 -45.82
N LEU A 158 -17.91 8.99 -45.74
CA LEU A 158 -19.07 9.10 -46.62
C LEU A 158 -18.66 9.27 -48.09
N VAL A 159 -17.67 10.13 -48.35
CA VAL A 159 -17.12 10.35 -49.70
C VAL A 159 -16.49 9.06 -50.25
N LEU A 160 -15.64 8.37 -49.49
CA LEU A 160 -15.01 7.12 -49.91
C LEU A 160 -16.03 6.02 -50.19
N LYS A 161 -17.04 5.91 -49.33
CA LYS A 161 -18.15 4.97 -49.49
C LYS A 161 -18.96 5.26 -50.76
N ASN A 162 -19.22 6.52 -51.08
CA ASN A 162 -19.90 6.91 -52.33
C ASN A 162 -19.04 6.61 -53.56
N LYS A 163 -17.72 6.88 -53.52
CA LYS A 163 -16.82 6.56 -54.63
C LYS A 163 -16.69 5.06 -54.89
N LEU A 164 -16.65 4.23 -53.83
CA LEU A 164 -16.70 2.78 -53.95
C LEU A 164 -18.02 2.32 -54.57
N LYS A 165 -19.14 2.90 -54.16
CA LYS A 165 -20.46 2.62 -54.74
C LYS A 165 -20.50 2.93 -56.24
N GLU A 166 -20.09 4.14 -56.64
CA GLU A 166 -20.03 4.57 -58.04
C GLU A 166 -19.16 3.63 -58.88
N PHE A 167 -17.99 3.23 -58.35
CA PHE A 167 -17.10 2.30 -59.02
C PHE A 167 -17.72 0.90 -59.18
N LEU A 168 -18.34 0.36 -58.14
CA LEU A 168 -19.02 -0.93 -58.19
C LEU A 168 -20.16 -0.93 -59.22
N GLU A 169 -21.02 0.10 -59.20
CA GLU A 169 -22.12 0.21 -60.16
C GLU A 169 -21.60 0.22 -61.60
N GLY A 170 -20.51 0.95 -61.88
CA GLY A 170 -19.83 0.94 -63.18
C GLY A 170 -19.24 -0.43 -63.54
N LEU A 171 -18.52 -1.06 -62.61
CA LEU A 171 -17.89 -2.38 -62.79
C LEU A 171 -18.93 -3.46 -63.12
N PHE A 172 -20.07 -3.49 -62.42
CA PHE A 172 -21.12 -4.49 -62.64
C PHE A 172 -21.83 -4.31 -63.98
N ASN A 173 -22.01 -3.07 -64.44
CA ASN A 173 -22.57 -2.81 -65.77
C ASN A 173 -21.66 -3.35 -66.88
N GLU A 174 -20.33 -3.18 -66.73
CA GLU A 174 -19.33 -3.68 -67.68
C GLU A 174 -19.21 -5.21 -67.63
N LEU A 175 -19.22 -5.82 -66.44
CA LEU A 175 -19.22 -7.28 -66.28
C LEU A 175 -20.47 -7.94 -66.87
N ARG A 176 -21.65 -7.31 -66.74
CA ARG A 176 -22.90 -7.79 -67.35
C ARG A 176 -22.83 -7.77 -68.88
N ALA A 177 -22.14 -6.80 -69.47
CA ALA A 177 -21.94 -6.75 -70.92
C ALA A 177 -21.04 -7.88 -71.44
N ILE A 178 -20.11 -8.37 -70.60
CA ILE A 178 -19.21 -9.49 -70.95
C ILE A 178 -19.94 -10.84 -70.92
N ASN A 179 -20.85 -11.06 -69.96
CA ASN A 179 -21.64 -12.31 -69.85
C ASN A 179 -23.12 -12.02 -69.52
N PRO A 180 -23.96 -11.69 -70.51
CA PRO A 180 -25.37 -11.34 -70.28
C PRO A 180 -26.19 -12.47 -69.62
N SER A 181 -25.82 -13.73 -69.86
CA SER A 181 -26.49 -14.91 -69.30
C SER A 181 -26.38 -15.03 -67.77
N ALA A 182 -25.41 -14.38 -67.13
CA ALA A 182 -25.20 -14.45 -65.68
C ALA A 182 -25.94 -13.34 -64.88
N ASN A 183 -26.91 -12.63 -65.50
CA ASN A 183 -27.55 -11.44 -64.93
C ASN A 183 -28.10 -11.59 -63.49
N ALA A 184 -28.76 -12.72 -63.19
CA ALA A 184 -29.31 -12.96 -61.85
C ALA A 184 -28.23 -13.03 -60.77
N HIS A 185 -27.12 -13.73 -61.06
CA HIS A 185 -25.98 -13.85 -60.13
C HIS A 185 -25.25 -12.53 -59.93
N PHE A 186 -25.18 -11.67 -60.96
CA PHE A 186 -24.63 -10.32 -60.83
C PHE A 186 -25.44 -9.45 -59.87
N VAL A 187 -26.76 -9.43 -60.00
CA VAL A 187 -27.64 -8.60 -59.16
C VAL A 187 -27.55 -9.04 -57.70
N GLU A 188 -27.52 -10.34 -57.44
CA GLU A 188 -27.39 -10.89 -56.08
C GLU A 188 -26.03 -10.53 -55.45
N PHE A 189 -24.93 -10.72 -56.18
CA PHE A 189 -23.59 -10.46 -55.66
C PHE A 189 -23.31 -8.95 -55.50
N HIS A 190 -23.80 -8.11 -56.43
CA HIS A 190 -23.78 -6.65 -56.28
C HIS A 190 -24.51 -6.20 -55.00
N GLY A 191 -25.69 -6.79 -54.72
CA GLY A 191 -26.42 -6.55 -53.49
C GLY A 191 -25.63 -6.92 -52.23
N LYS A 192 -24.83 -8.00 -52.25
CA LYS A 192 -23.95 -8.40 -51.14
C LYS A 192 -22.81 -7.39 -50.92
N LEU A 193 -22.19 -6.90 -51.98
CA LEU A 193 -21.12 -5.89 -51.90
C LEU A 193 -21.62 -4.54 -51.36
N LEU A 194 -22.81 -4.09 -51.79
CA LEU A 194 -23.41 -2.87 -51.27
C LEU A 194 -23.79 -2.99 -49.78
N ARG A 195 -24.29 -4.16 -49.36
CA ARG A 195 -24.56 -4.44 -47.94
C ARG A 195 -23.29 -4.46 -47.10
N HIS A 196 -22.18 -4.98 -47.64
CA HIS A 196 -20.87 -4.93 -46.97
C HIS A 196 -20.43 -3.48 -46.66
N LEU A 197 -20.76 -2.52 -47.53
CA LEU A 197 -20.53 -1.09 -47.29
C LEU A 197 -21.56 -0.43 -46.37
N ASN A 198 -22.52 -1.17 -45.81
CA ASN A 198 -23.67 -0.64 -45.06
C ASN A 198 -24.52 0.33 -45.88
N LEU A 199 -24.77 0.06 -47.16
CA LEU A 199 -25.71 0.81 -48.01
C LEU A 199 -27.07 0.10 -48.08
N THR A 200 -28.16 0.86 -48.07
CA THR A 200 -29.52 0.34 -48.24
C THR A 200 -29.76 -0.09 -49.69
N VAL A 201 -30.19 -1.35 -49.89
CA VAL A 201 -30.51 -1.91 -51.21
C VAL A 201 -32.02 -2.15 -51.30
N PRO A 202 -32.76 -1.54 -52.26
CA PRO A 202 -34.23 -1.58 -52.29
C PRO A 202 -34.87 -2.95 -52.52
N LEU A 203 -34.15 -3.94 -53.07
CA LEU A 203 -34.72 -5.20 -53.58
C LEU A 203 -34.49 -6.44 -52.70
N PHE A 204 -33.70 -6.35 -51.63
CA PHE A 204 -33.40 -7.50 -50.77
C PHE A 204 -33.29 -7.08 -49.30
N SER A 205 -34.40 -7.15 -48.58
CA SER A 205 -34.53 -6.78 -47.17
C SER A 205 -34.09 -7.93 -46.25
N SER A 206 -32.78 -8.14 -46.11
CA SER A 206 -32.24 -8.84 -44.94
C SER A 206 -31.39 -7.87 -44.14
N LYS A 207 -31.75 -7.68 -42.85
CA LYS A 207 -31.07 -6.79 -41.90
C LYS A 207 -29.70 -7.32 -41.43
N VAL A 208 -29.23 -8.46 -41.94
CA VAL A 208 -27.98 -9.08 -41.48
C VAL A 208 -26.87 -8.82 -42.50
N PRO A 209 -25.76 -8.15 -42.10
CA PRO A 209 -24.57 -8.05 -42.94
C PRO A 209 -24.05 -9.46 -43.18
N THR A 210 -24.13 -9.91 -44.42
CA THR A 210 -23.58 -11.22 -44.81
C THR A 210 -22.10 -11.01 -45.08
N GLU A 211 -21.23 -11.67 -44.31
CA GLU A 211 -19.78 -11.56 -44.50
C GLU A 211 -19.39 -11.94 -45.94
N LEU A 212 -18.70 -11.03 -46.64
CA LEU A 212 -18.15 -11.28 -47.95
C LEU A 212 -16.91 -12.16 -47.79
N ASN A 213 -17.08 -13.49 -47.80
CA ASN A 213 -15.97 -14.42 -47.62
C ASN A 213 -15.32 -14.85 -48.95
N GLN A 214 -14.09 -15.36 -48.88
CA GLN A 214 -13.32 -15.79 -50.05
C GLN A 214 -14.05 -16.86 -50.88
N HIS A 215 -14.84 -17.73 -50.23
CA HIS A 215 -15.65 -18.74 -50.90
C HIS A 215 -16.73 -18.09 -51.79
N ALA A 216 -17.46 -17.08 -51.29
CA ALA A 216 -18.46 -16.35 -52.05
C ALA A 216 -17.85 -15.57 -53.23
N ILE A 217 -16.66 -14.98 -53.03
CA ILE A 217 -15.89 -14.30 -54.08
C ILE A 217 -15.51 -15.29 -55.18
N ASN A 218 -14.87 -16.41 -54.81
CA ASN A 218 -14.44 -17.43 -55.76
C ASN A 218 -15.64 -18.05 -56.50
N ALA A 219 -16.76 -18.31 -55.83
CA ALA A 219 -17.98 -18.83 -56.44
C ALA A 219 -18.57 -17.85 -57.48
N PHE A 220 -18.64 -16.55 -57.15
CA PHE A 220 -19.09 -15.52 -58.08
C PHE A 220 -18.18 -15.44 -59.32
N VAL A 221 -16.87 -15.36 -59.12
CA VAL A 221 -15.90 -15.24 -60.22
C VAL A 221 -15.87 -16.50 -61.09
N ASN A 222 -16.00 -17.69 -60.50
CA ASN A 222 -16.09 -18.93 -61.27
C ASN A 222 -17.34 -18.97 -62.14
N ASN A 223 -18.50 -18.56 -61.61
CA ASN A 223 -19.75 -18.52 -62.37
C ASN A 223 -19.68 -17.49 -63.51
N LEU A 224 -19.05 -16.35 -63.28
CA LEU A 224 -18.83 -15.29 -64.27
C LEU A 224 -18.08 -15.79 -65.52
N PHE A 225 -17.05 -16.60 -65.32
CA PHE A 225 -16.17 -17.10 -66.40
C PHE A 225 -16.47 -18.56 -66.81
N SER A 226 -17.52 -19.19 -66.25
CA SER A 226 -17.92 -20.55 -66.62
C SER A 226 -18.62 -20.58 -68.00
N THR A 227 -18.25 -21.56 -68.83
CA THR A 227 -18.84 -21.79 -70.17
C THR A 227 -20.08 -22.69 -70.13
N ALA A 228 -20.66 -22.94 -68.96
CA ALA A 228 -21.77 -23.88 -68.80
C ALA A 228 -23.10 -23.25 -69.21
N THR A 229 -23.63 -23.67 -70.36
CA THR A 229 -25.01 -23.44 -70.76
C THR A 229 -25.98 -24.08 -69.76
N THR A 230 -26.46 -23.33 -68.79
CA THR A 230 -27.68 -23.67 -68.04
C THR A 230 -28.88 -23.09 -68.77
N LYS A 231 -29.76 -23.97 -69.24
CA LYS A 231 -31.05 -23.61 -69.86
C LYS A 231 -31.80 -22.62 -68.93
N PRO A 232 -32.34 -21.51 -69.46
CA PRO A 232 -33.15 -20.61 -68.64
C PRO A 232 -34.42 -21.34 -68.21
N ASN A 233 -34.59 -21.51 -66.90
CA ASN A 233 -35.83 -22.00 -66.32
C ASN A 233 -36.86 -20.86 -66.43
N MET A 234 -37.69 -20.89 -67.47
CA MET A 234 -38.83 -19.99 -67.61
C MET A 234 -39.82 -20.30 -66.50
N ASN A 235 -39.83 -19.49 -65.44
CA ASN A 235 -40.99 -19.18 -64.62
C ASN A 235 -40.63 -18.06 -63.65
N MET A 236 -40.54 -16.82 -64.15
CA MET A 236 -40.71 -15.59 -63.37
C MET A 236 -41.35 -14.55 -64.28
N PRO A 237 -42.43 -13.85 -63.85
CA PRO A 237 -43.10 -12.87 -64.66
C PRO A 237 -42.30 -11.55 -64.60
N PHE A 238 -41.59 -11.23 -65.68
CA PHE A 238 -41.05 -9.90 -65.88
C PHE A 238 -41.73 -9.27 -67.09
N GLY A 239 -42.37 -8.14 -66.83
CA GLY A 239 -43.13 -7.37 -67.79
C GLY A 239 -42.32 -6.97 -69.01
N GLU A 240 -43.04 -6.85 -70.12
CA GLU A 240 -42.60 -6.30 -71.39
C GLU A 240 -41.94 -4.93 -71.17
N ASN A 241 -40.61 -4.93 -71.15
CA ASN A 241 -39.74 -3.83 -71.56
C ASN A 241 -38.31 -4.37 -71.64
N SER A 242 -38.09 -5.24 -72.61
CA SER A 242 -36.73 -5.51 -73.10
C SER A 242 -36.24 -4.23 -73.81
N PRO A 243 -35.08 -3.65 -73.44
CA PRO A 243 -34.52 -2.59 -74.25
C PRO A 243 -34.05 -3.23 -75.56
N LYS A 244 -34.74 -2.90 -76.66
CA LYS A 244 -34.36 -3.12 -78.07
C LYS A 244 -33.02 -2.48 -78.46
N ILE A 245 -32.12 -2.24 -77.51
CA ILE A 245 -30.87 -1.50 -77.69
C ILE A 245 -29.73 -2.43 -78.13
N LEU A 246 -29.72 -3.72 -77.76
CA LEU A 246 -28.67 -4.64 -78.18
C LEU A 246 -28.89 -5.28 -79.55
N ASN A 247 -30.13 -5.66 -79.91
CA ASN A 247 -30.43 -6.01 -81.31
C ASN A 247 -30.36 -4.78 -82.22
N GLY A 248 -30.65 -3.58 -81.69
CA GLY A 248 -30.45 -2.31 -82.40
C GLY A 248 -28.98 -1.95 -82.61
N LEU A 249 -28.10 -2.19 -81.65
CA LEU A 249 -26.64 -1.93 -81.78
C LEU A 249 -25.94 -2.98 -82.64
N TRP A 250 -26.33 -4.25 -82.58
CA TRP A 250 -25.81 -5.27 -83.49
C TRP A 250 -26.28 -5.03 -84.93
N ASN A 251 -27.54 -4.60 -85.14
CA ASN A 251 -28.08 -4.32 -86.47
C ASN A 251 -27.66 -2.95 -87.04
N ASN A 252 -27.40 -1.95 -86.19
CA ASN A 252 -26.89 -0.65 -86.64
C ASN A 252 -25.37 -0.68 -86.89
N ALA A 253 -24.63 -1.51 -86.15
CA ALA A 253 -23.21 -1.76 -86.44
C ALA A 253 -23.04 -2.69 -87.65
N SER A 254 -23.92 -3.68 -87.88
CA SER A 254 -23.87 -4.53 -89.08
C SER A 254 -24.24 -3.77 -90.35
N SER A 255 -25.15 -2.79 -90.28
CA SER A 255 -25.47 -1.92 -91.42
C SER A 255 -24.42 -0.85 -91.71
N ALA A 256 -23.63 -0.44 -90.71
CA ALA A 256 -22.43 0.39 -90.91
C ALA A 256 -21.21 -0.43 -91.38
N LEU A 257 -21.04 -1.67 -90.89
CA LEU A 257 -20.00 -2.61 -91.37
C LEU A 257 -20.25 -3.11 -92.78
N GLY A 258 -21.52 -3.32 -93.15
CA GLY A 258 -21.91 -3.76 -94.50
C GLY A 258 -21.64 -2.73 -95.60
N ARG A 259 -21.26 -1.49 -95.24
CA ARG A 259 -20.81 -0.45 -96.18
C ARG A 259 -19.30 -0.21 -96.16
N LEU A 260 -18.57 -0.76 -95.19
CA LEU A 260 -17.13 -0.52 -94.98
C LEU A 260 -16.25 -1.73 -95.36
N LEU A 261 -16.86 -2.90 -95.56
CA LEU A 261 -16.19 -4.12 -96.00
C LEU A 261 -16.94 -4.67 -97.22
N ASP A 262 -16.56 -4.21 -98.40
CA ASP A 262 -16.92 -4.88 -99.65
C ASP A 262 -16.31 -6.29 -99.63
N ASN A 263 -17.15 -7.31 -99.41
CA ASN A 263 -16.88 -8.75 -99.28
C ASN A 263 -16.05 -9.21 -98.05
N PRO A 264 -16.65 -9.46 -96.88
CA PRO A 264 -15.95 -10.09 -95.76
C PRO A 264 -16.00 -11.62 -95.84
N SER A 265 -14.84 -12.28 -95.69
CA SER A 265 -14.78 -13.70 -95.32
C SER A 265 -15.13 -13.88 -93.84
N ASP A 266 -15.79 -14.98 -93.45
CA ASP A 266 -16.14 -15.30 -92.04
C ASP A 266 -14.97 -15.15 -91.04
N ALA A 267 -13.75 -15.43 -91.48
CA ALA A 267 -12.53 -15.28 -90.67
C ALA A 267 -12.22 -13.84 -90.24
N ASN A 268 -12.56 -12.84 -91.05
CA ASN A 268 -12.31 -11.42 -90.75
C ASN A 268 -13.30 -10.88 -89.72
N VAL A 269 -14.55 -11.36 -89.74
CA VAL A 269 -15.59 -11.02 -88.75
C VAL A 269 -15.26 -11.66 -87.40
N GLU A 270 -14.82 -12.93 -87.38
CA GLU A 270 -14.38 -13.61 -86.15
C GLU A 270 -13.14 -12.92 -85.54
N ALA A 271 -12.14 -12.56 -86.35
CA ALA A 271 -10.94 -11.85 -85.88
C ALA A 271 -11.25 -10.46 -85.28
N TYR A 272 -12.18 -9.71 -85.86
CA TYR A 272 -12.63 -8.42 -85.33
C TYR A 272 -13.38 -8.58 -83.99
N GLY A 273 -14.24 -9.60 -83.88
CA GLY A 273 -14.94 -9.94 -82.64
C GLY A 273 -13.98 -10.31 -81.50
N ILE A 274 -12.93 -11.09 -81.80
CA ILE A 274 -11.88 -11.45 -80.82
C ILE A 274 -11.10 -10.21 -80.36
N LYS A 275 -10.70 -9.33 -81.28
CA LYS A 275 -9.99 -8.08 -80.93
C LYS A 275 -10.80 -7.19 -79.99
N ARG A 276 -12.09 -7.00 -80.26
CA ARG A 276 -12.98 -6.20 -79.40
C ARG A 276 -13.14 -6.80 -78.00
N GLN A 277 -13.27 -8.12 -77.90
CA GLN A 277 -13.34 -8.80 -76.60
C GLN A 277 -12.03 -8.69 -75.80
N LEU A 278 -10.88 -8.82 -76.46
CA LEU A 278 -9.57 -8.62 -75.81
C LEU A 278 -9.43 -7.21 -75.24
N ILE A 279 -9.82 -6.18 -76.01
CA ILE A 279 -9.80 -4.78 -75.58
C ILE A 279 -10.71 -4.56 -74.38
N ALA A 280 -11.95 -5.07 -74.42
CA ALA A 280 -12.91 -4.93 -73.31
C ALA A 280 -12.42 -5.61 -72.02
N LEU A 281 -11.86 -6.83 -72.12
CA LEU A 281 -11.33 -7.56 -70.96
C LEU A 281 -10.11 -6.86 -70.34
N ARG A 282 -9.18 -6.36 -71.17
CA ARG A 282 -8.00 -5.62 -70.70
C ARG A 282 -8.36 -4.27 -70.11
N SER A 283 -9.25 -3.54 -70.76
CA SER A 283 -9.81 -2.29 -70.24
C SER A 283 -10.37 -2.51 -68.83
N LEU A 284 -11.20 -3.54 -68.65
CA LEU A 284 -11.78 -3.84 -67.33
C LEU A 284 -10.73 -4.24 -66.29
N ARG A 285 -9.72 -5.01 -66.70
CA ARG A 285 -8.58 -5.37 -65.84
C ARG A 285 -7.82 -4.12 -65.38
N PHE A 286 -7.43 -3.24 -66.30
CA PHE A 286 -6.74 -2.00 -65.95
C PHE A 286 -7.61 -1.11 -65.05
N LYS A 287 -8.93 -1.06 -65.27
CA LYS A 287 -9.85 -0.32 -64.40
C LYS A 287 -9.86 -0.84 -62.95
N LEU A 288 -9.74 -2.14 -62.75
CA LEU A 288 -9.62 -2.76 -61.43
C LEU A 288 -8.26 -2.47 -60.78
N GLU A 289 -7.19 -2.54 -61.56
CA GLU A 289 -5.81 -2.29 -61.10
C GLU A 289 -5.57 -0.80 -60.77
N ASP A 290 -6.15 0.13 -61.54
CA ASP A 290 -6.01 1.58 -61.35
C ASP A 290 -6.80 2.12 -60.15
N PHE A 291 -7.81 1.38 -59.65
CA PHE A 291 -8.63 1.85 -58.53
C PHE A 291 -7.89 1.65 -57.19
N PRO A 292 -7.75 2.70 -56.35
CA PRO A 292 -6.86 2.68 -55.17
C PRO A 292 -7.47 1.96 -53.95
N ILE A 293 -7.97 0.74 -54.14
CA ILE A 293 -8.66 -0.04 -53.10
C ILE A 293 -7.77 -0.33 -51.87
N ASN A 294 -6.47 -0.56 -52.09
CA ASN A 294 -5.49 -0.76 -51.03
C ASN A 294 -5.25 0.51 -50.20
N GLY A 295 -5.20 1.69 -50.86
CA GLY A 295 -5.07 2.97 -50.18
C GLY A 295 -6.26 3.25 -49.26
N ILE A 296 -7.48 2.94 -49.71
CA ILE A 296 -8.69 3.08 -48.90
C ILE A 296 -8.65 2.16 -47.68
N LYS A 297 -8.27 0.89 -47.86
CA LYS A 297 -8.14 -0.09 -46.77
C LYS A 297 -7.12 0.40 -45.71
N GLU A 298 -5.94 0.81 -46.15
CA GLU A 298 -4.87 1.24 -45.25
C GLU A 298 -5.25 2.51 -44.49
N TYR A 299 -5.85 3.50 -45.16
CA TYR A 299 -6.36 4.72 -44.52
C TYR A 299 -7.33 4.40 -43.36
N LEU A 300 -8.31 3.52 -43.60
CA LEU A 300 -9.29 3.13 -42.60
C LEU A 300 -8.64 2.36 -41.43
N PHE A 301 -7.69 1.48 -41.72
CA PHE A 301 -6.93 0.77 -40.69
C PHE A 301 -6.16 1.72 -39.78
N GLN A 302 -5.43 2.69 -40.34
CA GLN A 302 -4.68 3.68 -39.56
C GLN A 302 -5.62 4.59 -38.75
N THR A 303 -6.75 5.02 -39.34
CA THR A 303 -7.75 5.84 -38.64
C THR A 303 -8.32 5.13 -37.40
N LYS A 304 -8.59 3.82 -37.51
CA LYS A 304 -9.02 2.98 -36.38
C LYS A 304 -7.95 2.90 -35.30
N LYS A 305 -6.70 2.63 -35.69
CA LYS A 305 -5.55 2.55 -34.78
C LYS A 305 -5.34 3.85 -34.00
N VAL A 306 -5.41 4.99 -34.68
CA VAL A 306 -5.31 6.33 -34.08
C VAL A 306 -6.42 6.55 -33.04
N LYS A 307 -7.68 6.27 -33.38
CA LYS A 307 -8.81 6.43 -32.44
C LYS A 307 -8.68 5.57 -31.19
N GLN A 308 -8.30 4.30 -31.35
CA GLN A 308 -8.09 3.40 -30.21
C GLN A 308 -6.98 3.92 -29.30
N ARG A 309 -5.85 4.35 -29.89
CA ARG A 309 -4.70 4.83 -29.12
C ARG A 309 -5.00 6.15 -28.38
N ILE A 310 -5.76 7.06 -28.99
CA ILE A 310 -6.26 8.28 -28.34
C ILE A 310 -7.08 7.94 -27.09
N ALA A 311 -8.03 7.00 -27.20
CA ALA A 311 -8.89 6.62 -26.08
C ALA A 311 -8.09 5.99 -24.93
N GLU A 312 -7.12 5.12 -25.24
CA GLU A 312 -6.26 4.48 -24.25
C GLU A 312 -5.35 5.46 -23.50
N ILE A 313 -4.70 6.38 -24.22
CA ILE A 313 -3.83 7.41 -23.61
C ILE A 313 -4.66 8.32 -22.71
N ASN A 314 -5.78 8.84 -23.21
CA ASN A 314 -6.62 9.77 -22.46
C ASN A 314 -7.16 9.12 -21.17
N LEU A 315 -7.68 7.89 -21.25
CA LEU A 315 -8.12 7.15 -20.06
C LEU A 315 -6.99 6.97 -19.05
N THR A 316 -5.80 6.57 -19.53
CA THR A 316 -4.65 6.32 -18.66
C THR A 316 -4.15 7.60 -17.98
N LEU A 317 -4.03 8.71 -18.72
CA LEU A 317 -3.63 10.02 -18.18
C LEU A 317 -4.61 10.48 -17.09
N GLN A 318 -5.93 10.41 -17.36
CA GLN A 318 -6.95 10.81 -16.38
C GLN A 318 -6.92 9.96 -15.10
N THR A 319 -6.74 8.64 -15.24
CA THR A 319 -6.64 7.74 -14.08
C THR A 319 -5.42 8.06 -13.24
N LEU A 320 -4.23 8.12 -13.85
CA LEU A 320 -2.97 8.36 -13.13
C LEU A 320 -2.95 9.73 -12.45
N LYS A 321 -3.40 10.78 -13.16
CA LYS A 321 -3.46 12.15 -12.63
C LYS A 321 -4.42 12.24 -11.45
N ARG A 322 -5.59 11.60 -11.53
CA ARG A 322 -6.57 11.57 -10.43
C ARG A 322 -6.02 10.82 -9.23
N GLU A 323 -5.45 9.63 -9.46
CA GLU A 323 -4.90 8.78 -8.41
C GLU A 323 -3.78 9.50 -7.65
N LEU A 324 -2.73 9.94 -8.35
CA LEU A 324 -1.59 10.59 -7.73
C LEU A 324 -1.97 11.90 -7.03
N LYS A 325 -2.81 12.73 -7.66
CA LYS A 325 -3.28 13.98 -7.05
C LYS A 325 -4.08 13.72 -5.77
N SER A 326 -4.99 12.74 -5.78
CA SER A 326 -5.79 12.41 -4.59
C SER A 326 -4.94 11.97 -3.40
N LYS A 327 -3.79 11.33 -3.65
CA LYS A 327 -2.82 10.96 -2.61
C LYS A 327 -2.03 12.17 -2.11
N LEU A 328 -1.53 13.01 -3.01
CA LEU A 328 -0.76 14.20 -2.66
C LEU A 328 -1.59 15.23 -1.88
N ASP A 329 -2.88 15.37 -2.19
CA ASP A 329 -3.79 16.27 -1.46
C ASP A 329 -3.94 15.89 0.04
N LEU A 330 -3.53 14.68 0.45
CA LEU A 330 -3.48 14.26 1.85
C LEU A 330 -2.28 14.85 2.63
N PHE A 331 -1.27 15.33 1.90
CA PHE A 331 0.00 15.86 2.40
C PHE A 331 0.08 17.37 2.18
N ILE A 332 -0.70 18.11 2.97
CA ILE A 332 -0.59 19.57 3.06
C ILE A 332 0.43 19.96 4.14
N GLU A 333 0.81 21.24 4.16
CA GLU A 333 1.77 21.79 5.13
C GLU A 333 1.44 21.33 6.57
N PRO A 334 2.43 20.81 7.33
CA PRO A 334 3.87 20.77 7.04
C PRO A 334 4.38 19.39 6.56
N TYR A 335 3.52 18.58 5.95
CA TYR A 335 3.88 17.25 5.44
C TYR A 335 4.17 17.23 3.93
N ASP A 336 4.10 18.39 3.29
CA ASP A 336 4.37 18.61 1.87
C ASP A 336 5.87 18.46 1.51
N ASP A 337 6.75 18.60 2.50
CA ASP A 337 8.21 18.53 2.31
C ASP A 337 8.79 17.11 2.31
N PHE A 338 7.97 16.07 2.50
CA PHE A 338 8.43 14.67 2.45
C PHE A 338 8.98 14.30 1.08
N ASP A 339 10.04 13.47 1.06
CA ASP A 339 10.73 13.07 -0.17
C ASP A 339 9.76 12.38 -1.16
N ASP A 340 8.91 11.46 -0.68
CA ASP A 340 7.89 10.79 -1.51
C ASP A 340 6.87 11.79 -2.10
N VAL A 341 6.55 12.87 -1.37
CA VAL A 341 5.62 13.91 -1.79
C VAL A 341 6.26 14.80 -2.85
N LYS A 342 7.54 15.16 -2.68
CA LYS A 342 8.31 15.88 -3.71
C LYS A 342 8.44 15.06 -4.98
N GLU A 343 8.74 13.77 -4.89
CA GLU A 343 8.79 12.85 -6.03
C GLU A 343 7.42 12.77 -6.72
N GLY A 344 6.34 12.63 -5.95
CA GLY A 344 4.98 12.62 -6.50
C GLY A 344 4.63 13.92 -7.26
N HIS A 345 5.02 15.09 -6.74
CA HIS A 345 4.83 16.36 -7.46
C HIS A 345 5.66 16.43 -8.75
N GLN A 346 6.89 15.91 -8.76
CA GLN A 346 7.72 15.81 -9.96
C GLN A 346 7.09 14.88 -11.01
N LEU A 347 6.55 13.73 -10.59
CA LEU A 347 5.83 12.82 -11.48
C LEU A 347 4.54 13.44 -12.04
N LEU A 348 3.83 14.25 -11.26
CA LEU A 348 2.68 15.03 -11.73
C LEU A 348 3.08 16.07 -12.79
N ALA A 349 4.25 16.70 -12.64
CA ALA A 349 4.78 17.61 -13.65
C ALA A 349 5.17 16.88 -14.94
N GLN A 350 5.81 15.71 -14.82
CA GLN A 350 6.12 14.86 -15.98
C GLN A 350 4.85 14.38 -16.71
N LEU A 351 3.79 14.01 -15.96
CA LEU A 351 2.48 13.68 -16.55
C LEU A 351 1.88 14.85 -17.34
N ARG A 352 2.01 16.08 -16.84
CA ARG A 352 1.53 17.27 -17.56
C ARG A 352 2.29 17.50 -18.86
N ALA A 353 3.61 17.28 -18.87
CA ALA A 353 4.39 17.36 -20.10
C ALA A 353 3.91 16.35 -21.15
N ILE A 354 3.63 15.09 -20.75
CA ILE A 354 3.06 14.09 -21.66
C ILE A 354 1.64 14.47 -22.11
N GLU A 355 0.82 15.06 -21.23
CA GLU A 355 -0.52 15.57 -21.57
C GLU A 355 -0.42 16.68 -22.63
N ASP A 356 0.52 17.61 -22.50
CA ASP A 356 0.78 18.68 -23.47
C ASP A 356 1.25 18.11 -24.83
N GLU A 357 2.13 17.10 -24.84
CA GLU A 357 2.55 16.40 -26.05
C GLU A 357 1.40 15.62 -26.72
N PHE A 358 0.54 15.01 -25.92
CA PHE A 358 -0.66 14.33 -26.40
C PHE A 358 -1.64 15.31 -27.04
N GLU A 359 -1.91 16.46 -26.41
CA GLU A 359 -2.76 17.52 -26.97
C GLU A 359 -2.15 18.14 -28.25
N ALA A 360 -0.82 18.27 -28.32
CA ALA A 360 -0.12 18.65 -29.54
C ALA A 360 -0.31 17.63 -30.68
N ALA A 361 -0.35 16.33 -30.37
CA ALA A 361 -0.66 15.28 -31.34
C ALA A 361 -2.14 15.29 -31.76
N LEU A 362 -3.07 15.60 -30.85
CA LEU A 362 -4.50 15.72 -31.13
C LEU A 362 -4.83 16.92 -32.01
N THR A 363 -4.19 18.07 -31.76
CA THR A 363 -4.35 19.26 -32.59
C THR A 363 -3.89 19.04 -34.03
N GLN A 364 -2.92 18.14 -34.27
CA GLN A 364 -2.51 17.69 -35.61
C GLN A 364 -3.48 16.67 -36.25
N CYS A 365 -4.32 15.99 -35.46
CA CYS A 365 -5.40 15.13 -35.98
C CYS A 365 -6.59 15.93 -36.52
N ASN A 366 -6.85 17.13 -35.96
CA ASN A 366 -8.01 17.96 -36.27
C ASN A 366 -7.90 18.97 -37.44
N PRO A 367 -6.74 19.37 -38.02
CA PRO A 367 -6.70 20.41 -39.05
C PRO A 367 -7.32 19.98 -40.39
N GLN A 368 -7.58 18.69 -40.58
CA GLN A 368 -8.11 18.15 -41.85
C GLN A 368 -9.65 18.14 -41.93
N LYS A 369 -10.38 18.59 -40.89
CA LYS A 369 -11.84 18.74 -40.98
C LYS A 369 -12.30 20.03 -41.67
N SER A 370 -11.45 21.07 -41.73
CA SER A 370 -11.82 22.37 -42.29
C SER A 370 -11.56 22.52 -43.79
N ASP A 371 -10.67 21.71 -44.38
CA ASP A 371 -10.25 21.85 -45.79
C ASP A 371 -10.85 20.80 -46.75
N ILE A 372 -11.83 19.99 -46.31
CA ILE A 372 -12.58 19.13 -47.24
C ILE A 372 -13.67 19.98 -47.92
N THR A 373 -13.26 20.92 -48.75
CA THR A 373 -14.14 21.47 -49.78
C THR A 373 -14.23 20.44 -50.91
N PRO A 374 -15.43 20.08 -51.40
CA PRO A 374 -15.56 19.26 -52.61
C PRO A 374 -14.86 19.94 -53.79
N PRO A 375 -14.19 19.19 -54.69
CA PRO A 375 -14.29 17.74 -54.87
C PRO A 375 -13.07 16.97 -54.34
N PHE A 376 -13.31 16.05 -53.40
CA PHE A 376 -12.32 15.07 -52.96
C PHE A 376 -11.94 14.11 -54.11
N ALA A 377 -10.72 14.22 -54.62
CA ALA A 377 -10.17 13.25 -55.57
C ALA A 377 -9.59 12.03 -54.84
N LEU A 378 -9.77 10.83 -55.41
CA LEU A 378 -9.23 9.56 -54.89
C LEU A 378 -7.70 9.57 -54.72
N GLU A 379 -7.00 10.45 -55.44
CA GLU A 379 -5.56 10.68 -55.32
C GLU A 379 -5.13 11.22 -53.93
N HIS A 380 -6.05 11.84 -53.17
CA HIS A 380 -5.74 12.36 -51.83
C HIS A 380 -5.67 11.27 -50.74
N VAL A 381 -6.16 10.06 -51.02
CA VAL A 381 -6.21 8.96 -50.02
C VAL A 381 -4.81 8.55 -49.58
N GLU A 382 -3.82 8.57 -50.47
CA GLU A 382 -2.43 8.22 -50.14
C GLU A 382 -1.80 9.24 -49.19
N LYS A 383 -2.00 10.54 -49.47
CA LYS A 383 -1.52 11.63 -48.60
C LYS A 383 -2.17 11.59 -47.21
N LEU A 384 -3.47 11.31 -47.15
CA LEU A 384 -4.19 11.11 -45.89
C LEU A 384 -3.67 9.90 -45.11
N THR A 385 -3.37 8.81 -45.81
CA THR A 385 -2.80 7.60 -45.21
C THR A 385 -1.42 7.85 -44.59
N LEU A 386 -0.55 8.58 -45.30
CA LEU A 386 0.77 8.98 -44.79
C LEU A 386 0.63 9.84 -43.52
N THR A 387 -0.28 10.83 -43.56
CA THR A 387 -0.55 11.70 -42.41
C THR A 387 -1.04 10.88 -41.19
N GLN A 388 -1.97 9.94 -41.41
CA GLN A 388 -2.47 9.07 -40.35
C GLN A 388 -1.39 8.15 -39.77
N ARG A 389 -0.43 7.67 -40.59
CA ARG A 389 0.72 6.91 -40.10
C ARG A 389 1.64 7.73 -39.21
N GLU A 390 1.95 8.96 -39.60
CA GLU A 390 2.77 9.87 -38.79
C GLU A 390 2.12 10.16 -37.44
N ILE A 391 0.81 10.42 -37.44
CA ILE A 391 0.01 10.58 -36.22
C ILE A 391 0.07 9.31 -35.36
N ALA A 392 -0.14 8.14 -35.97
CA ALA A 392 -0.10 6.86 -35.26
C ALA A 392 1.26 6.61 -34.60
N MET A 393 2.37 6.98 -35.26
CA MET A 393 3.72 6.87 -34.67
C MET A 393 3.91 7.82 -33.49
N LYS A 394 3.47 9.07 -33.60
CA LYS A 394 3.52 10.04 -32.49
C LYS A 394 2.72 9.57 -31.28
N LEU A 395 1.49 9.08 -31.50
CA LEU A 395 0.66 8.53 -30.44
C LEU A 395 1.26 7.27 -29.82
N GLU A 396 1.91 6.42 -30.63
CA GLU A 396 2.62 5.25 -30.09
C GLU A 396 3.80 5.67 -29.19
N HIS A 397 4.56 6.71 -29.57
CA HIS A 397 5.63 7.24 -28.75
C HIS A 397 5.12 7.73 -27.38
N VAL A 398 4.08 8.59 -27.39
CA VAL A 398 3.40 9.07 -26.16
C VAL A 398 2.90 7.88 -25.32
N TYR A 399 2.35 6.86 -25.96
CA TYR A 399 1.90 5.66 -25.27
C TYR A 399 3.06 4.89 -24.61
N GLN A 400 4.21 4.77 -25.26
CA GLN A 400 5.38 4.11 -24.69
C GLN A 400 6.00 4.90 -23.53
N GLU A 401 6.01 6.23 -23.59
CA GLU A 401 6.43 7.05 -22.45
C GLU A 401 5.48 6.90 -21.25
N LEU A 402 4.20 6.70 -21.51
CA LEU A 402 3.19 6.49 -20.48
C LEU A 402 3.22 5.06 -19.92
N LYS A 403 3.15 4.03 -20.77
CA LYS A 403 2.90 2.61 -20.44
C LYS A 403 4.01 1.64 -20.83
N GLY A 404 5.09 2.10 -21.45
CA GLY A 404 6.24 1.27 -21.80
C GLY A 404 6.96 0.70 -20.58
N GLU A 405 7.98 -0.14 -20.81
CA GLU A 405 8.67 -0.84 -19.71
C GLU A 405 9.24 0.11 -18.65
N THR A 406 9.77 1.25 -19.08
CA THR A 406 10.32 2.35 -18.27
C THR A 406 9.35 3.53 -18.14
N GLY A 407 8.10 3.36 -18.56
CA GLY A 407 7.10 4.44 -18.64
C GLY A 407 6.61 4.92 -17.27
N LEU A 408 5.94 6.08 -17.28
CA LEU A 408 5.44 6.74 -16.08
C LEU A 408 4.44 5.92 -15.28
N TYR A 409 3.62 5.09 -15.92
CA TYR A 409 2.55 4.32 -15.28
C TYR A 409 3.05 3.49 -14.10
N LYS A 410 4.16 2.75 -14.28
CA LYS A 410 4.74 1.94 -13.20
C LYS A 410 5.34 2.82 -12.09
N LYS A 411 6.02 3.90 -12.45
CA LYS A 411 6.62 4.84 -11.48
C LYS A 411 5.55 5.50 -10.60
N ILE A 412 4.45 5.91 -11.21
CA ILE A 412 3.32 6.52 -10.49
C ILE A 412 2.63 5.52 -9.58
N LEU A 413 2.42 4.27 -10.00
CA LEU A 413 1.88 3.24 -9.12
C LEU A 413 2.76 2.99 -7.89
N VAL A 414 4.08 2.92 -8.09
CA VAL A 414 5.05 2.78 -6.98
C VAL A 414 4.99 4.01 -6.07
N SER A 415 5.01 5.22 -6.63
CA SER A 415 4.90 6.47 -5.86
C SER A 415 3.58 6.56 -5.08
N SER A 416 2.44 6.19 -5.68
CA SER A 416 1.14 6.11 -5.00
C SER A 416 1.17 5.16 -3.80
N LEU A 417 1.81 3.99 -3.94
CA LEU A 417 1.96 3.02 -2.85
C LEU A 417 2.88 3.55 -1.74
N ASN A 418 3.98 4.23 -2.10
CA ASN A 418 4.86 4.88 -1.13
C ASN A 418 4.14 5.97 -0.36
N LEU A 419 3.39 6.83 -1.04
CA LEU A 419 2.55 7.87 -0.43
C LEU A 419 1.51 7.27 0.52
N ASP A 420 0.86 6.17 0.15
CA ASP A 420 -0.08 5.47 1.04
C ASP A 420 0.61 4.94 2.30
N ASN A 421 1.78 4.31 2.16
CA ASN A 421 2.57 3.83 3.29
C ASN A 421 3.01 4.98 4.20
N GLN A 422 3.52 6.06 3.62
CA GLN A 422 3.97 7.25 4.36
C GLN A 422 2.81 7.92 5.10
N TYR A 423 1.62 7.95 4.50
CA TYR A 423 0.41 8.45 5.15
C TYR A 423 0.04 7.60 6.35
N GLN A 424 -0.03 6.28 6.21
CA GLN A 424 -0.40 5.38 7.29
C GLN A 424 0.61 5.41 8.45
N LEU A 425 1.92 5.43 8.15
CA LEU A 425 2.97 5.53 9.17
C LEU A 425 2.83 6.83 9.98
N THR A 426 2.65 7.96 9.29
CA THR A 426 2.50 9.26 9.93
C THR A 426 1.22 9.33 10.76
N PHE A 427 0.11 8.80 10.23
CA PHE A 427 -1.16 8.71 10.94
C PHE A 427 -1.06 7.89 12.23
N VAL A 428 -0.41 6.72 12.18
CA VAL A 428 -0.16 5.86 13.35
C VAL A 428 0.70 6.59 14.38
N LYS A 429 1.75 7.30 13.94
CA LYS A 429 2.60 8.11 14.82
C LYS A 429 1.80 9.20 15.54
N LEU A 430 0.97 9.95 14.83
CA LEU A 430 0.10 10.98 15.41
C LEU A 430 -0.86 10.39 16.46
N LYS A 431 -1.46 9.23 16.19
CA LYS A 431 -2.31 8.52 17.14
C LYS A 431 -1.54 8.09 18.40
N PHE A 432 -0.32 7.59 18.22
CA PHE A 432 0.52 7.14 19.32
C PHE A 432 0.90 8.29 20.25
N GLU A 433 1.33 9.43 19.69
CA GLU A 433 1.68 10.62 20.48
C GLU A 433 0.48 11.13 21.29
N LEU A 434 -0.71 11.23 20.69
CA LEU A 434 -1.90 11.66 21.44
C LEU A 434 -2.29 10.67 22.55
N ARG A 435 -2.18 9.35 22.30
CA ARG A 435 -2.41 8.34 23.34
C ARG A 435 -1.45 8.50 24.52
N LYS A 436 -0.19 8.83 24.24
CA LYS A 436 0.82 9.09 25.28
C LYS A 436 0.45 10.30 26.13
N VAL A 437 -0.03 11.38 25.50
CA VAL A 437 -0.54 12.56 26.21
C VAL A 437 -1.73 12.19 27.11
N ILE A 438 -2.71 11.45 26.58
CA ILE A 438 -3.87 10.97 27.34
C ILE A 438 -3.43 10.09 28.52
N GLN A 439 -2.50 9.16 28.30
CA GLN A 439 -2.01 8.28 29.36
C GLN A 439 -1.32 9.06 30.48
N ASN A 440 -0.49 10.06 30.14
CA ASN A 440 0.12 10.95 31.14
C ASN A 440 -0.95 11.67 31.97
N ALA A 441 -1.97 12.24 31.31
CA ALA A 441 -3.09 12.89 32.01
C ALA A 441 -3.83 11.89 32.92
N LYS A 442 -4.14 10.69 32.44
CA LYS A 442 -4.78 9.64 33.25
C LYS A 442 -3.97 9.32 34.51
N THR A 443 -2.65 9.22 34.41
CA THR A 443 -1.79 8.99 35.58
C THR A 443 -1.91 10.12 36.61
N VAL A 444 -1.89 11.38 36.16
CA VAL A 444 -2.05 12.55 37.04
C VAL A 444 -3.41 12.55 37.72
N PHE A 445 -4.50 12.42 36.95
CA PHE A 445 -5.86 12.41 37.49
C PHE A 445 -6.12 11.21 38.41
N SER A 446 -5.51 10.05 38.15
CA SER A 446 -5.62 8.89 39.04
C SER A 446 -4.96 9.14 40.39
N ALA A 447 -3.78 9.78 40.39
CA ALA A 447 -3.12 10.19 41.63
C ALA A 447 -3.92 11.26 42.38
N TYR A 448 -4.51 12.22 41.65
CA TYR A 448 -5.33 13.27 42.23
C TYR A 448 -6.63 12.73 42.85
N LEU A 449 -7.32 11.81 42.18
CA LEU A 449 -8.49 11.11 42.71
C LEU A 449 -8.19 10.34 44.00
N ARG A 450 -7.01 9.72 44.08
CA ARG A 450 -6.57 9.06 45.31
C ARG A 450 -6.37 10.07 46.44
N LEU A 451 -5.68 11.18 46.16
CA LEU A 451 -5.47 12.24 47.14
C LEU A 451 -6.80 12.85 47.61
N SER A 452 -7.74 13.11 46.70
CA SER A 452 -9.04 13.71 47.05
C SER A 452 -9.86 12.82 48.00
N LYS A 453 -9.78 11.49 47.82
CA LYS A 453 -10.38 10.51 48.74
C LYS A 453 -9.70 10.53 50.12
N GLU A 454 -8.37 10.68 50.17
CA GLU A 454 -7.62 10.74 51.42
C GLU A 454 -7.90 12.03 52.22
N ILE A 455 -8.15 13.16 51.55
CA ILE A 455 -8.47 14.45 52.21
C ILE A 455 -9.98 14.69 52.42
N GLY A 456 -10.85 13.82 51.90
CA GLY A 456 -12.30 13.93 52.04
C GLY A 456 -12.97 14.97 51.12
N ASP A 457 -12.32 15.39 50.03
CA ASP A 457 -12.89 16.33 49.06
C ASP A 457 -13.70 15.57 47.99
N GLU A 458 -14.99 15.38 48.28
CA GLU A 458 -15.91 14.68 47.37
C GLU A 458 -16.13 15.42 46.04
N SER A 459 -16.07 16.76 46.04
CA SER A 459 -16.27 17.55 44.83
C SER A 459 -15.12 17.34 43.85
N ALA A 460 -13.89 17.51 44.34
CA ALA A 460 -12.68 17.26 43.56
C ALA A 460 -12.61 15.79 43.07
N GLY A 461 -13.02 14.84 43.91
CA GLY A 461 -13.07 13.43 43.54
C GLY A 461 -14.05 13.11 42.40
N LYS A 462 -15.26 13.69 42.43
CA LYS A 462 -16.25 13.55 41.35
C LYS A 462 -15.75 14.16 40.05
N GLU A 463 -15.12 15.33 40.11
CA GLU A 463 -14.57 16.01 38.93
C GLU A 463 -13.39 15.26 38.31
N ALA A 464 -12.47 14.73 39.14
CA ALA A 464 -11.37 13.89 38.70
C ALA A 464 -11.87 12.60 38.03
N GLN A 465 -12.88 11.94 38.61
CA GLN A 465 -13.48 10.74 38.01
C GLN A 465 -14.15 11.05 36.66
N LYS A 466 -14.95 12.12 36.57
CA LYS A 466 -15.58 12.54 35.32
C LYS A 466 -14.54 12.80 34.21
N THR A 467 -13.40 13.39 34.57
CA THR A 467 -12.32 13.66 33.62
C THR A 467 -11.58 12.38 33.21
N LEU A 468 -11.40 11.41 34.12
CA LEU A 468 -10.87 10.09 33.80
C LEU A 468 -11.77 9.33 32.81
N ASP A 469 -13.09 9.39 33.00
CA ASP A 469 -14.06 8.77 32.10
C ASP A 469 -14.00 9.42 30.70
N LEU A 470 -13.86 10.75 30.64
CA LEU A 470 -13.64 11.49 29.39
C LEU A 470 -12.35 11.05 28.68
N LEU A 471 -11.25 10.91 29.43
CA LEU A 471 -9.96 10.45 28.91
C LEU A 471 -10.03 9.00 28.40
N GLU A 472 -10.77 8.11 29.07
CA GLU A 472 -10.99 6.73 28.63
C GLU A 472 -11.78 6.69 27.32
N ASN A 473 -12.90 7.42 27.26
CA ASN A 473 -13.72 7.53 26.06
C ASN A 473 -12.90 8.07 24.88
N LYS A 474 -12.08 9.11 25.10
CA LYS A 474 -11.22 9.67 24.05
C LYS A 474 -10.12 8.69 23.62
N CYS A 475 -9.53 7.94 24.56
CA CYS A 475 -8.55 6.90 24.25
C CYS A 475 -9.17 5.81 23.37
N GLN A 476 -10.41 5.39 23.66
CA GLN A 476 -11.14 4.41 22.88
C GLN A 476 -11.52 4.94 21.49
N GLU A 477 -11.96 6.20 21.40
CA GLU A 477 -12.20 6.88 20.12
C GLU A 477 -10.94 6.87 19.24
N ILE A 478 -9.77 7.21 19.79
CA ILE A 478 -8.49 7.17 19.05
C ILE A 478 -8.11 5.73 18.70
N ARG A 479 -8.46 4.73 19.51
CA ARG A 479 -8.23 3.31 19.16
C ARG A 479 -9.01 2.90 17.93
N THR A 480 -10.29 3.23 17.88
CA THR A 480 -11.19 2.84 16.80
C THR A 480 -11.11 3.76 15.57
N LYS A 481 -10.59 4.99 15.71
CA LYS A 481 -10.42 5.93 14.60
C LYS A 481 -9.53 5.33 13.51
N LYS A 482 -10.12 4.99 12.37
CA LYS A 482 -9.40 4.59 11.16
C LYS A 482 -8.99 5.84 10.39
N ALA A 483 -7.98 5.71 9.52
CA ALA A 483 -7.76 6.70 8.48
C ALA A 483 -9.07 6.84 7.69
N GLN A 484 -9.69 8.01 7.74
CA GLN A 484 -10.81 8.31 6.88
C GLN A 484 -10.26 8.52 5.48
N GLU A 485 -10.91 7.92 4.49
CA GLU A 485 -10.60 8.21 3.08
C GLU A 485 -10.72 9.72 2.86
N ASN A 486 -9.65 10.33 2.34
CA ASN A 486 -9.59 11.74 1.93
C ASN A 486 -9.42 12.82 3.02
N THR A 487 -9.02 12.47 4.25
CA THR A 487 -8.72 13.50 5.27
C THR A 487 -7.21 13.81 5.33
N PRO A 488 -6.78 15.08 5.16
CA PRO A 488 -5.36 15.45 5.24
C PRO A 488 -4.74 15.23 6.62
N LEU A 489 -3.45 14.88 6.67
CA LEU A 489 -2.72 14.63 7.92
C LEU A 489 -2.66 15.87 8.84
N ALA A 490 -2.62 17.07 8.27
CA ALA A 490 -2.58 18.31 9.03
C ALA A 490 -3.87 18.55 9.84
N THR A 491 -5.03 18.11 9.33
CA THR A 491 -6.31 18.18 10.06
C THR A 491 -6.24 17.34 11.33
N PHE A 492 -5.78 16.08 11.21
CA PHE A 492 -5.58 15.21 12.37
C PHE A 492 -4.55 15.76 13.35
N ARG A 493 -3.46 16.34 12.85
CA ARG A 493 -2.45 16.99 13.69
C ARG A 493 -3.06 18.13 14.51
N LYS A 494 -3.83 19.02 13.88
CA LYS A 494 -4.47 20.17 14.54
C LYS A 494 -5.48 19.72 15.59
N GLU A 495 -6.30 18.71 15.29
CA GLU A 495 -7.20 18.08 16.26
C GLU A 495 -6.44 17.51 17.46
N ASN A 496 -5.33 16.81 17.21
CA ASN A 496 -4.49 16.23 18.26
C ASN A 496 -3.81 17.30 19.11
N GLU A 497 -3.33 18.38 18.52
CA GLU A 497 -2.73 19.51 19.22
C GLU A 497 -3.75 20.20 20.13
N LEU A 498 -4.95 20.49 19.62
CA LEU A 498 -6.04 21.07 20.41
C LEU A 498 -6.40 20.16 21.58
N THR A 499 -6.59 18.87 21.32
CA THR A 499 -6.91 17.87 22.36
C THR A 499 -5.79 17.78 23.40
N SER A 500 -4.53 17.81 22.96
CA SER A 500 -3.37 17.79 23.87
C SER A 500 -3.34 19.02 24.76
N GLN A 501 -3.58 20.21 24.20
CA GLN A 501 -3.67 21.46 24.96
C GLN A 501 -4.80 21.42 25.99
N THR A 502 -5.98 20.93 25.62
CA THR A 502 -7.11 20.79 26.54
C THR A 502 -6.76 19.91 27.74
N PHE A 503 -6.17 18.73 27.51
CA PHE A 503 -5.80 17.84 28.61
C PHE A 503 -4.63 18.37 29.45
N GLU A 504 -3.73 19.14 28.83
CA GLU A 504 -2.66 19.82 29.54
C GLU A 504 -3.19 20.90 30.50
N GLN A 505 -4.18 21.69 30.05
CA GLN A 505 -4.85 22.70 30.87
C GLN A 505 -5.68 22.06 31.99
N LEU A 506 -6.49 21.04 31.69
CA LEU A 506 -7.27 20.32 32.69
C LEU A 506 -6.38 19.71 33.79
N GLY A 507 -5.15 19.30 33.45
CA GLY A 507 -4.20 18.73 34.40
C GLY A 507 -3.54 19.75 35.34
N GLN A 508 -3.63 21.06 35.09
CA GLN A 508 -2.92 22.07 35.88
C GLN A 508 -3.30 22.05 37.37
N VAL A 509 -4.60 22.18 37.66
CA VAL A 509 -5.11 22.19 39.05
C VAL A 509 -4.75 20.89 39.79
N PRO A 510 -4.98 19.68 39.23
CA PRO A 510 -4.51 18.43 39.83
C PRO A 510 -3.02 18.42 40.17
N ARG A 511 -2.13 18.91 39.29
CA ARG A 511 -0.68 18.94 39.54
C ARG A 511 -0.33 19.87 40.69
N GLU A 512 -0.92 21.06 40.73
CA GLU A 512 -0.68 22.04 41.79
C GLU A 512 -1.12 21.52 43.16
N GLN A 513 -2.26 20.79 43.21
CA GLN A 513 -2.77 20.17 44.43
C GLN A 513 -1.95 18.94 44.87
N LEU A 514 -1.44 18.15 43.92
CA LEU A 514 -0.58 17.00 44.20
C LEU A 514 0.81 17.42 44.72
N ASN A 515 1.34 18.55 44.24
CA ASN A 515 2.69 19.02 44.56
C ASN A 515 3.01 19.07 46.08
N PRO A 516 2.21 19.72 46.94
CA PRO A 516 2.50 19.77 48.39
C PRO A 516 2.40 18.39 49.06
N ALA A 517 1.51 17.51 48.60
CA ALA A 517 1.40 16.15 49.12
C ALA A 517 2.66 15.34 48.79
N TYR A 518 3.13 15.42 47.54
CA TYR A 518 4.34 14.71 47.10
C TYR A 518 5.64 15.31 47.65
N LYS A 519 5.65 16.59 48.03
CA LYS A 519 6.75 17.17 48.82
C LYS A 519 6.89 16.48 50.16
N LYS A 520 5.78 16.32 50.89
CA LYS A 520 5.76 15.61 52.18
C LYS A 520 6.22 14.15 52.02
N ILE A 521 5.79 13.47 50.95
CA ILE A 521 6.24 12.11 50.64
C ILE A 521 7.75 12.08 50.36
N LEU A 522 8.28 13.02 49.57
CA LEU A 522 9.71 13.10 49.29
C LEU A 522 10.52 13.27 50.56
N ASP A 523 10.11 14.20 51.42
CA ASP A 523 10.79 14.47 52.69
C ASP A 523 10.76 13.23 53.60
N ALA A 524 9.63 12.51 53.65
CA ALA A 524 9.51 11.24 54.39
C ALA A 524 10.41 10.12 53.80
N LEU A 525 10.52 10.01 52.48
CA LEU A 525 11.40 9.03 51.82
C LEU A 525 12.88 9.31 52.13
N ILE A 526 13.30 10.57 52.02
CA ILE A 526 14.68 10.99 52.35
C ILE A 526 14.98 10.68 53.82
N GLN A 527 14.06 11.04 54.72
CA GLN A 527 14.20 10.77 56.15
C GLN A 527 14.34 9.27 56.46
N ARG A 528 13.49 8.42 55.87
CA ARG A 528 13.55 6.95 56.08
C ARG A 528 14.82 6.32 55.50
N ALA A 529 15.37 6.85 54.42
CA ALA A 529 16.61 6.36 53.82
C ALA A 529 17.89 6.71 54.61
N GLN A 530 17.82 7.72 55.48
CA GLN A 530 18.96 8.15 56.31
C GLN A 530 19.26 7.23 57.51
N LEU A 531 18.48 6.16 57.72
CA LEU A 531 18.71 5.26 58.85
C LEU A 531 20.01 4.44 58.68
N PRO A 532 20.86 4.33 59.72
CA PRO A 532 22.13 3.61 59.63
C PRO A 532 21.97 2.10 59.39
N LEU A 533 23.04 1.50 58.84
CA LEU A 533 23.15 0.08 58.56
C LEU A 533 23.48 -0.73 59.83
N PRO A 534 22.91 -1.93 60.01
CA PRO A 534 23.35 -2.88 61.04
C PRO A 534 24.82 -3.25 60.88
N ARG A 535 25.50 -3.56 62.00
CA ARG A 535 26.91 -3.98 61.98
C ARG A 535 27.01 -5.47 61.68
N LEU A 536 26.99 -5.82 60.39
CA LEU A 536 27.23 -7.18 59.95
C LEU A 536 28.73 -7.43 59.73
N ASN A 537 29.20 -8.64 60.01
CA ASN A 537 30.54 -9.08 59.61
C ASN A 537 30.67 -9.05 58.08
N GLU A 538 31.85 -8.69 57.56
CA GLU A 538 32.12 -8.59 56.12
C GLU A 538 31.93 -9.93 55.36
N THR A 539 32.07 -11.05 56.06
CA THR A 539 31.83 -12.40 55.53
C THR A 539 30.36 -12.79 55.46
N ASN A 540 29.44 -11.97 55.99
CA ASN A 540 28.00 -12.23 55.93
C ASN A 540 27.46 -11.91 54.53
N SER A 541 26.84 -12.90 53.88
CA SER A 541 26.26 -12.76 52.53
C SER A 541 25.17 -11.68 52.41
N LEU A 542 24.59 -11.22 53.53
CA LEU A 542 23.61 -10.15 53.57
C LEU A 542 24.25 -8.75 53.53
N ALA A 543 25.52 -8.60 53.92
CA ALA A 543 26.15 -7.28 54.06
C ALA A 543 26.29 -6.57 52.70
N SER A 544 26.79 -7.28 51.68
CA SER A 544 26.93 -6.75 50.32
C SER A 544 25.58 -6.44 49.67
N ASN A 545 24.61 -7.34 49.83
CA ASN A 545 23.25 -7.16 49.31
C ASN A 545 22.54 -5.98 49.99
N LEU A 546 22.75 -5.76 51.28
CA LEU A 546 22.16 -4.66 52.03
C LEU A 546 22.74 -3.31 51.60
N ALA A 547 24.06 -3.24 51.40
CA ALA A 547 24.72 -2.05 50.88
C ALA A 547 24.21 -1.69 49.47
N ALA A 548 24.14 -2.69 48.57
CA ALA A 548 23.63 -2.50 47.22
C ALA A 548 22.16 -2.03 47.22
N LYS A 549 21.29 -2.64 48.03
CA LYS A 549 19.88 -2.24 48.13
C LYS A 549 19.68 -0.85 48.74
N ARG A 550 20.57 -0.44 49.65
CA ARG A 550 20.59 0.93 50.16
C ARG A 550 20.93 1.91 49.05
N GLU A 551 21.96 1.62 48.26
CA GLU A 551 22.37 2.45 47.14
C GLU A 551 21.27 2.56 46.07
N ASP A 552 20.62 1.44 45.72
CA ASP A 552 19.42 1.40 44.85
C ASP A 552 18.34 2.37 45.37
N ALA A 553 18.02 2.30 46.67
CA ALA A 553 16.99 3.13 47.28
C ALA A 553 17.38 4.62 47.28
N VAL A 554 18.62 4.95 47.64
CA VAL A 554 19.13 6.34 47.63
C VAL A 554 19.13 6.91 46.21
N ASN A 555 19.56 6.13 45.22
CA ASN A 555 19.53 6.54 43.82
C ASN A 555 18.11 6.76 43.31
N ALA A 556 17.17 5.86 43.62
CA ALA A 556 15.76 6.04 43.26
C ALA A 556 15.14 7.28 43.91
N ILE A 557 15.45 7.56 45.17
CA ILE A 557 15.01 8.78 45.88
C ILE A 557 15.61 10.03 45.25
N ARG A 558 16.89 10.01 44.87
CA ARG A 558 17.53 11.12 44.14
C ARG A 558 16.83 11.37 42.80
N CYS A 559 16.48 10.33 42.05
CA CYS A 559 15.71 10.47 40.80
C CYS A 559 14.30 11.05 41.04
N ALA A 560 13.64 10.67 42.14
CA ALA A 560 12.36 11.26 42.55
C ALA A 560 12.52 12.75 42.90
N ALA A 561 13.59 13.13 43.62
CA ALA A 561 13.89 14.51 43.97
C ALA A 561 14.16 15.39 42.74
N VAL A 562 14.92 14.89 41.76
CA VAL A 562 15.15 15.59 40.49
C VAL A 562 13.86 15.77 39.71
N SER A 563 13.07 14.69 39.56
CA SER A 563 11.79 14.74 38.85
C SER A 563 10.76 15.66 39.52
N TYR A 564 10.81 15.78 40.84
CA TYR A 564 9.96 16.68 41.61
C TYR A 564 10.22 18.16 41.24
N GLY A 565 11.44 18.54 40.85
CA GLY A 565 11.75 19.90 40.41
C GLY A 565 10.93 20.39 39.22
N THR A 566 10.40 19.48 38.39
CA THR A 566 9.54 19.77 37.23
C THR A 566 8.11 19.25 37.40
N PHE A 567 7.68 18.95 38.62
CA PHE A 567 6.42 18.23 38.89
C PHE A 567 5.19 18.95 38.33
N THR A 568 5.15 20.28 38.41
CA THR A 568 3.99 21.08 37.97
C THR A 568 4.07 21.55 36.52
N THR A 569 5.20 21.34 35.85
CA THR A 569 5.49 21.91 34.52
C THR A 569 4.61 21.33 33.42
N SER A 570 4.37 20.01 33.44
CA SER A 570 3.44 19.37 32.50
C SER A 570 2.91 18.03 33.00
N ASN A 571 1.88 17.49 32.34
CA ASN A 571 1.32 16.19 32.69
C ASN A 571 2.34 15.08 32.49
N LYS A 572 3.18 15.19 31.46
CA LYS A 572 4.29 14.26 31.20
C LYS A 572 5.30 14.28 32.35
N GLN A 573 5.70 15.47 32.81
CA GLN A 573 6.68 15.59 33.90
C GLN A 573 6.09 15.11 35.23
N CYS A 574 4.84 15.47 35.54
CA CYS A 574 4.14 14.97 36.72
C CYS A 574 4.04 13.44 36.71
N ALA A 575 3.55 12.83 35.61
CA ALA A 575 3.45 11.37 35.49
C ALA A 575 4.81 10.68 35.65
N SER A 576 5.88 11.25 35.11
CA SER A 576 7.25 10.75 35.26
C SER A 576 7.72 10.83 36.71
N ALA A 577 7.43 11.93 37.40
CA ALA A 577 7.73 12.09 38.82
C ALA A 577 6.95 11.10 39.68
N LEU A 578 5.64 10.92 39.45
CA LEU A 578 4.80 9.94 40.15
C LEU A 578 5.36 8.51 40.02
N LEU A 579 5.86 8.14 38.83
CA LEU A 579 6.56 6.87 38.63
C LEU A 579 7.87 6.79 39.43
N ALA A 580 8.67 7.86 39.42
CA ALA A 580 9.91 7.92 40.20
C ALA A 580 9.66 7.79 41.72
N PHE A 581 8.59 8.40 42.24
CA PHE A 581 8.15 8.22 43.63
C PHE A 581 7.75 6.78 43.95
N THR A 582 7.06 6.11 43.02
CA THR A 582 6.68 4.70 43.17
C THR A 582 7.92 3.81 43.22
N ASN A 583 8.89 4.05 42.33
CA ASN A 583 10.15 3.31 42.31
C ASN A 583 10.97 3.54 43.57
N ALA A 584 11.06 4.79 44.05
CA ALA A 584 11.73 5.12 45.30
C ALA A 584 11.10 4.42 46.51
N THR A 585 9.77 4.39 46.58
CA THR A 585 9.02 3.70 47.64
C THR A 585 9.30 2.19 47.63
N ASN A 586 9.25 1.56 46.46
CA ASN A 586 9.49 0.12 46.32
C ASN A 586 10.94 -0.27 46.66
N ALA A 587 11.91 0.53 46.19
CA ALA A 587 13.32 0.31 46.52
C ALA A 587 13.59 0.47 48.02
N LEU A 588 13.00 1.48 48.64
CA LEU A 588 13.12 1.71 50.09
C LEU A 588 12.47 0.59 50.91
N ASN A 589 11.25 0.16 50.57
CA ASN A 589 10.60 -0.96 51.27
C ASN A 589 11.40 -2.26 51.16
N SER A 590 12.03 -2.51 49.99
CA SER A 590 12.90 -3.66 49.79
C SER A 590 14.15 -3.59 50.67
N TYR A 591 14.77 -2.41 50.76
CA TYR A 591 15.89 -2.16 51.68
C TYR A 591 15.48 -2.34 53.15
N GLU A 592 14.34 -1.77 53.57
CA GLU A 592 13.86 -1.87 54.95
C GLU A 592 13.58 -3.32 55.38
N LYS A 593 13.02 -4.15 54.49
CA LYS A 593 12.83 -5.57 54.76
C LYS A 593 14.16 -6.28 55.01
N LEU A 594 15.13 -6.10 54.11
CA LEU A 594 16.46 -6.70 54.24
C LEU A 594 17.21 -6.17 55.47
N LYS A 595 16.97 -4.90 55.83
CA LYS A 595 17.52 -4.29 57.05
C LYS A 595 17.00 -4.99 58.32
N GLN A 596 15.73 -5.37 58.37
CA GLN A 596 15.19 -6.11 59.52
C GLN A 596 15.84 -7.49 59.65
N GLU A 597 16.03 -8.19 58.54
CA GLU A 597 16.76 -9.47 58.51
C GLU A 597 18.20 -9.31 59.00
N ALA A 598 18.89 -8.24 58.56
CA ALA A 598 20.23 -7.91 59.01
C ALA A 598 20.31 -7.55 60.51
N LEU A 599 19.30 -6.88 61.08
CA LEU A 599 19.25 -6.61 62.53
C LEU A 599 19.11 -7.89 63.34
N ILE A 600 18.36 -8.87 62.85
CA ILE A 600 18.25 -10.18 63.51
C ILE A 600 19.59 -10.92 63.49
N GLU A 601 20.31 -10.90 62.36
CA GLU A 601 21.64 -11.51 62.27
C GLU A 601 22.69 -10.82 63.17
N ASP A 602 22.66 -9.47 63.25
CA ASP A 602 23.48 -8.71 64.20
C ASP A 602 23.21 -9.16 65.65
N ARG A 603 21.94 -9.27 66.04
CA ARG A 603 21.54 -9.75 67.38
C ARG A 603 21.99 -11.19 67.66
N LYS A 604 21.91 -12.10 66.68
CA LYS A 604 22.40 -13.49 66.83
C LYS A 604 23.90 -13.55 67.10
N SER A 605 24.67 -12.57 66.62
CA SER A 605 26.12 -12.49 66.85
C SER A 605 26.51 -11.91 68.22
N SER A 606 25.53 -11.38 68.98
CA SER A 606 25.76 -10.82 70.31
C SER A 606 26.32 -11.88 71.26
N LYS A 607 27.42 -11.56 71.94
CA LYS A 607 28.04 -12.42 72.97
C LYS A 607 27.03 -12.90 74.01
N ILE A 608 26.12 -12.01 74.43
CA ILE A 608 25.12 -12.28 75.47
C ILE A 608 24.08 -13.30 74.97
N TYR A 609 23.68 -13.20 73.70
CA TYR A 609 22.76 -14.15 73.08
C TYR A 609 23.39 -15.53 72.93
N LEU A 610 24.65 -15.59 72.49
CA LEU A 610 25.41 -16.84 72.41
C LEU A 610 25.53 -17.52 73.79
N LYS A 611 25.76 -16.74 74.85
CA LYS A 611 25.76 -17.27 76.23
C LYS A 611 24.40 -17.81 76.68
N SER A 612 23.30 -17.15 76.32
CA SER A 612 21.97 -17.72 76.57
C SER A 612 21.74 -19.05 75.84
N LEU A 613 22.27 -19.22 74.61
CA LEU A 613 22.22 -20.49 73.91
C LEU A 613 23.05 -21.59 74.59
N GLU A 614 24.19 -21.23 75.19
CA GLU A 614 24.99 -22.16 76.01
C GLU A 614 24.21 -22.63 77.24
N ILE A 615 23.48 -21.74 77.93
CA ILE A 615 22.58 -22.10 79.06
C ILE A 615 21.53 -23.12 78.60
N VAL A 616 20.85 -22.84 77.48
CA VAL A 616 19.86 -23.76 76.89
C VAL A 616 20.48 -25.13 76.62
N LYS A 617 21.70 -25.17 76.09
CA LYS A 617 22.42 -26.43 75.82
C LYS A 617 22.78 -27.20 77.10
N VAL A 618 23.18 -26.53 78.16
CA VAL A 618 23.45 -27.18 79.47
C VAL A 618 22.18 -27.84 80.01
N LEU A 619 21.04 -27.13 79.96
CA LEU A 619 19.75 -27.66 80.39
C LEU A 619 19.32 -28.87 79.54
N GLN A 620 19.50 -28.81 78.22
CA GLN A 620 19.20 -29.91 77.30
C GLN A 620 20.05 -31.15 77.58
N ASN A 621 21.38 -30.98 77.73
CA ASN A 621 22.28 -32.09 78.01
C ASN A 621 21.93 -32.78 79.33
N GLU A 622 21.57 -31.99 80.35
CA GLU A 622 21.19 -32.51 81.65
C GLU A 622 19.83 -33.23 81.61
N TYR A 623 18.88 -32.73 80.82
CA TYR A 623 17.62 -33.42 80.54
C TYR A 623 17.88 -34.80 79.94
N PHE A 624 18.69 -34.92 78.88
CA PHE A 624 19.00 -36.21 78.27
C PHE A 624 19.77 -37.14 79.22
N ARG A 625 20.70 -36.59 80.01
CA ARG A 625 21.45 -37.38 81.01
C ARG A 625 20.52 -38.05 82.03
N ILE A 626 19.46 -37.36 82.46
CA ILE A 626 18.46 -37.92 83.38
C ILE A 626 17.55 -38.90 82.63
N LEU A 627 17.05 -38.51 81.46
CA LEU A 627 16.18 -39.34 80.63
C LEU A 627 16.83 -40.70 80.36
N ASP A 628 18.04 -40.71 79.80
CA ASP A 628 18.77 -41.95 79.44
C ASP A 628 19.07 -42.83 80.66
N LYS A 629 19.28 -42.23 81.83
CA LYS A 629 19.60 -42.97 83.06
C LYS A 629 18.39 -43.73 83.62
N TYR A 630 17.18 -43.19 83.49
CA TYR A 630 16.00 -43.70 84.22
C TYR A 630 14.89 -44.25 83.33
N ILE A 631 14.90 -43.95 82.04
CA ILE A 631 13.87 -44.36 81.09
C ILE A 631 13.73 -45.89 80.95
N ASP A 632 14.83 -46.65 80.95
CA ASP A 632 14.76 -48.11 80.82
C ASP A 632 14.09 -48.74 82.06
N THR A 633 14.36 -48.17 83.24
CA THR A 633 13.68 -48.53 84.50
C THR A 633 12.20 -48.13 84.47
N ALA A 634 11.87 -46.97 83.91
CA ALA A 634 10.48 -46.53 83.78
C ALA A 634 9.69 -47.42 82.82
N CYS A 635 10.28 -47.84 81.71
CA CYS A 635 9.72 -48.82 80.78
C CYS A 635 9.48 -50.18 81.46
N ALA A 636 10.43 -50.63 82.30
CA ALA A 636 10.27 -51.88 83.05
C ALA A 636 9.12 -51.82 84.07
N ASN A 637 8.91 -50.67 84.70
CA ASN A 637 7.86 -50.47 85.71
C ASN A 637 6.49 -50.12 85.11
N ASN A 638 6.43 -49.67 83.85
CA ASN A 638 5.20 -49.26 83.16
C ASN A 638 5.14 -49.89 81.76
N PRO A 639 4.88 -51.21 81.66
CA PRO A 639 4.93 -51.94 80.38
C PRO A 639 3.87 -51.47 79.36
N GLU A 640 2.77 -50.89 79.84
CA GLU A 640 1.66 -50.35 79.03
C GLU A 640 2.10 -49.14 78.18
N ASP A 641 3.06 -48.33 78.67
CA ASP A 641 3.45 -47.04 78.09
C ASP A 641 4.80 -47.09 77.33
N ILE A 642 5.38 -48.28 77.12
CA ILE A 642 6.74 -48.44 76.55
C ILE A 642 6.87 -47.72 75.20
N ALA A 643 5.85 -47.81 74.34
CA ALA A 643 5.87 -47.20 73.02
C ALA A 643 5.97 -45.65 73.11
N GLU A 644 5.20 -45.01 74.00
CA GLU A 644 5.27 -43.57 74.18
C GLU A 644 6.52 -43.11 74.96
N LEU A 645 7.02 -43.92 75.90
CA LEU A 645 8.24 -43.62 76.65
C LEU A 645 9.48 -43.64 75.74
N VAL A 646 9.59 -44.60 74.82
CA VAL A 646 10.73 -44.68 73.88
C VAL A 646 10.77 -43.48 72.92
N ILE A 647 9.62 -42.94 72.50
CA ILE A 647 9.55 -41.74 71.64
C ILE A 647 10.24 -40.53 72.29
N LEU A 648 10.32 -40.47 73.63
CA LEU A 648 10.97 -39.37 74.34
C LEU A 648 12.49 -39.33 74.11
N LYS A 649 13.14 -40.45 73.76
CA LYS A 649 14.59 -40.50 73.43
C LYS A 649 14.92 -39.85 72.08
N GLU A 650 13.97 -39.83 71.15
CA GLU A 650 14.23 -39.48 69.75
C GLU A 650 13.99 -37.99 69.43
N LYS A 651 13.49 -37.19 70.37
CA LYS A 651 13.06 -35.81 70.13
C LYS A 651 13.81 -34.77 70.95
N LEU A 652 14.43 -33.82 70.26
CA LEU A 652 14.83 -32.53 70.84
C LEU A 652 13.58 -31.66 71.05
N TRP A 653 13.20 -31.45 72.31
CA TRP A 653 12.03 -30.63 72.64
C TRP A 653 12.36 -29.15 72.55
N THR A 654 11.81 -28.48 71.53
CA THR A 654 11.66 -27.01 71.53
C THR A 654 10.39 -26.62 72.26
N ARG A 655 10.32 -25.39 72.78
CA ARG A 655 9.13 -24.84 73.43
C ARG A 655 7.85 -25.05 72.62
N HIS A 656 7.88 -24.78 71.32
CA HIS A 656 6.69 -24.92 70.46
C HIS A 656 6.26 -26.37 70.30
N THR A 657 7.20 -27.28 70.06
CA THR A 657 6.93 -28.72 69.86
C THR A 657 6.45 -29.42 71.13
N PHE A 658 6.89 -28.97 72.30
CA PHE A 658 6.46 -29.55 73.57
C PHE A 658 5.07 -29.06 73.97
N LEU A 659 4.79 -27.75 73.84
CA LEU A 659 3.47 -27.18 74.19
C LEU A 659 2.32 -27.82 73.39
N SER A 660 2.53 -28.19 72.13
CA SER A 660 1.52 -28.88 71.31
C SER A 660 1.14 -30.28 71.83
N SER A 661 1.98 -30.90 72.66
CA SER A 661 1.80 -32.28 73.13
C SER A 661 1.96 -32.43 74.64
N GLN A 662 1.93 -31.30 75.37
CA GLN A 662 2.21 -31.22 76.81
C GLN A 662 1.31 -32.15 77.64
N LYS A 663 0.03 -32.27 77.28
CA LYS A 663 -0.94 -33.12 78.01
C LYS A 663 -0.58 -34.60 78.00
N ILE A 664 0.09 -35.06 76.95
CA ILE A 664 0.47 -36.46 76.76
C ILE A 664 1.84 -36.71 77.40
N PHE A 665 2.80 -35.80 77.22
CA PHE A 665 4.18 -36.02 77.65
C PHE A 665 4.48 -35.68 79.10
N THR A 666 3.75 -34.75 79.72
CA THR A 666 4.00 -34.39 81.14
C THR A 666 3.82 -35.59 82.08
N PRO A 667 2.71 -36.37 82.01
CA PRO A 667 2.54 -37.55 82.85
C PRO A 667 3.59 -38.64 82.59
N LEU A 668 4.04 -38.79 81.34
CA LEU A 668 5.07 -39.76 80.97
C LEU A 668 6.44 -39.38 81.50
N LEU A 669 6.80 -38.08 81.45
CA LEU A 669 8.06 -37.58 82.01
C LEU A 669 8.09 -37.72 83.54
N ASP A 670 6.97 -37.47 84.22
CA ASP A 670 6.86 -37.65 85.67
C ASP A 670 7.03 -39.12 86.09
N LYS A 671 6.63 -40.09 85.25
CA LYS A 671 6.87 -41.53 85.46
C LYS A 671 8.37 -41.90 85.35
N ILE A 672 9.15 -41.12 84.59
CA ILE A 672 10.60 -41.34 84.45
C ILE A 672 11.35 -40.66 85.59
N ASP A 673 11.20 -39.34 85.70
CA ASP A 673 11.82 -38.51 86.73
C ASP A 673 11.16 -37.12 86.75
N SER A 674 10.64 -36.72 87.90
CA SER A 674 9.92 -35.45 88.10
C SER A 674 10.74 -34.19 87.79
N ARG A 675 12.08 -34.31 87.66
CA ARG A 675 12.98 -33.20 87.28
C ARG A 675 12.91 -32.88 85.80
N LEU A 676 12.55 -33.83 84.94
CA LEU A 676 12.57 -33.66 83.48
C LEU A 676 11.63 -32.53 83.02
N CYS A 677 10.40 -32.48 83.55
CA CYS A 677 9.45 -31.40 83.28
C CYS A 677 9.97 -30.03 83.74
N ARG A 678 10.71 -30.00 84.84
CA ARG A 678 11.28 -28.77 85.42
C ARG A 678 12.42 -28.25 84.53
N LEU A 679 13.32 -29.13 84.09
CA LEU A 679 14.40 -28.76 83.16
C LEU A 679 13.87 -28.21 81.84
N LEU A 680 12.80 -28.79 81.29
CA LEU A 680 12.15 -28.26 80.08
C LEU A 680 11.51 -26.89 80.33
N SER A 681 10.85 -26.69 81.48
CA SER A 681 10.29 -25.39 81.86
C SER A 681 11.37 -24.30 81.93
N LEU A 682 12.51 -24.62 82.56
CA LEU A 682 13.68 -23.74 82.60
C LEU A 682 14.20 -23.44 81.18
N GLN A 683 14.40 -24.46 80.35
CA GLN A 683 14.85 -24.31 78.97
C GLN A 683 13.94 -23.36 78.18
N PHE A 684 12.62 -23.55 78.26
CA PHE A 684 11.64 -22.74 77.55
C PHE A 684 11.59 -21.29 78.04
N SER A 685 11.96 -21.03 79.29
CA SER A 685 12.06 -19.67 79.82
C SER A 685 13.18 -18.87 79.13
N PHE A 686 14.34 -19.49 78.92
CA PHE A 686 15.47 -18.90 78.19
C PHE A 686 15.18 -18.81 76.68
N GLU A 687 14.57 -19.84 76.08
CA GLU A 687 14.14 -19.80 74.67
C GLU A 687 13.16 -18.66 74.39
N ARG A 688 12.18 -18.42 75.29
CA ARG A 688 11.23 -17.31 75.19
C ARG A 688 11.92 -15.95 75.27
N LEU A 689 12.91 -15.81 76.16
CA LEU A 689 13.69 -14.59 76.31
C LEU A 689 14.53 -14.32 75.06
N ASN A 690 15.12 -15.36 74.47
CA ASN A 690 15.87 -15.32 73.22
C ASN A 690 14.99 -14.92 72.03
N GLU A 691 13.80 -15.51 71.91
CA GLU A 691 12.81 -15.17 70.89
C GLU A 691 12.39 -13.69 70.97
N LYS A 692 12.11 -13.19 72.17
CA LYS A 692 11.77 -11.78 72.40
C LYS A 692 12.88 -10.82 71.97
N TYR A 693 14.14 -11.19 72.19
CA TYR A 693 15.31 -10.40 71.85
C TYR A 693 15.53 -10.34 70.34
N LEU A 694 15.52 -11.49 69.67
CA LEU A 694 15.65 -11.55 68.22
C LEU A 694 14.56 -10.73 67.52
N ASN A 695 13.32 -10.81 68.01
CA ASN A 695 12.18 -10.06 67.46
C ASN A 695 12.15 -8.57 67.85
N GLY A 696 13.06 -8.11 68.70
CA GLY A 696 13.16 -6.68 69.05
C GLY A 696 12.01 -6.17 69.93
N THR A 697 11.41 -7.05 70.73
CA THR A 697 10.15 -6.76 71.45
C THR A 697 10.36 -6.13 72.83
N PHE A 698 11.60 -6.05 73.32
CA PHE A 698 11.89 -5.47 74.64
C PHE A 698 11.70 -3.95 74.66
N LEU A 699 11.93 -3.28 73.52
CA LEU A 699 11.68 -1.85 73.37
C LEU A 699 10.18 -1.55 73.15
N GLN A 700 9.45 -2.43 72.47
CA GLN A 700 8.02 -2.22 72.14
C GLN A 700 7.13 -2.13 73.39
N THR A 701 7.49 -2.82 74.49
CA THR A 701 6.69 -2.82 75.74
C THR A 701 6.85 -1.56 76.60
N ASN A 702 7.84 -0.70 76.33
CA ASN A 702 8.10 0.52 77.13
C ASN A 702 7.86 1.82 76.35
N THR A 703 7.56 1.75 75.05
CA THR A 703 7.34 2.94 74.21
C THR A 703 5.88 3.05 73.75
N GLU A 704 4.95 3.22 74.70
CA GLU A 704 3.60 3.72 74.36
C GLU A 704 3.52 5.26 74.37
N SER A 705 4.59 5.99 74.73
CA SER A 705 4.50 7.44 74.99
C SER A 705 5.40 8.36 74.14
N THR A 706 5.75 8.01 72.89
CA THR A 706 6.38 9.01 72.00
C THR A 706 5.76 8.99 70.60
N LYS A 707 4.75 9.84 70.43
CA LYS A 707 4.15 10.21 69.14
C LYS A 707 4.96 11.30 68.41
N ASP A 708 6.26 11.42 68.66
CA ASP A 708 7.12 12.37 67.94
C ASP A 708 7.79 11.71 66.75
N LYS A 709 7.30 12.10 65.57
CA LYS A 709 7.64 11.56 64.24
C LYS A 709 8.96 12.13 63.69
N ASN A 710 10.00 12.22 64.50
CA ASN A 710 11.34 12.57 64.00
C ASN A 710 12.19 11.30 63.86
N PRO A 711 12.85 11.09 62.70
CA PRO A 711 13.80 9.99 62.54
C PRO A 711 14.95 10.17 63.53
N LEU A 712 15.25 9.12 64.26
CA LEU A 712 16.38 9.06 65.17
C LEU A 712 17.68 9.13 64.34
N SER A 713 18.59 10.02 64.74
CA SER A 713 19.94 10.12 64.17
C SER A 713 20.73 8.81 64.31
N THR A 714 21.81 8.65 63.53
CA THR A 714 22.70 7.48 63.59
C THR A 714 23.13 7.12 65.02
N GLY A 715 23.48 8.13 65.83
CA GLY A 715 23.87 7.92 67.23
C GLY A 715 22.72 7.43 68.13
N GLN A 716 21.48 7.85 67.85
CA GLN A 716 20.30 7.46 68.61
C GLN A 716 19.83 6.03 68.28
N MET A 717 19.95 5.57 67.03
CA MET A 717 19.66 4.16 66.68
C MET A 717 20.69 3.18 67.26
N GLU A 718 21.97 3.52 67.22
CA GLU A 718 22.98 2.71 67.92
C GLU A 718 22.75 2.71 69.43
N ALA A 719 22.27 3.82 69.99
CA ALA A 719 21.86 3.88 71.40
C ALA A 719 20.67 2.95 71.68
N LEU A 720 19.69 2.85 70.78
CA LEU A 720 18.54 1.94 70.92
C LEU A 720 18.92 0.47 70.84
N ASN A 721 19.75 0.06 69.87
CA ASN A 721 20.21 -1.34 69.79
C ASN A 721 21.08 -1.70 71.01
N ARG A 722 21.94 -0.78 71.47
CA ARG A 722 22.68 -0.95 72.73
C ARG A 722 21.75 -1.00 73.94
N HIS A 723 20.68 -0.21 73.95
CA HIS A 723 19.69 -0.22 75.03
C HIS A 723 18.93 -1.55 75.07
N GLU A 724 18.53 -2.07 73.92
CA GLU A 724 17.88 -3.38 73.81
C GLU A 724 18.80 -4.53 74.21
N GLN A 725 20.07 -4.49 73.81
CA GLN A 725 21.09 -5.43 74.29
C GLN A 725 21.27 -5.37 75.81
N ARG A 726 21.24 -4.18 76.41
CA ARG A 726 21.29 -4.01 77.87
C ARG A 726 20.04 -4.56 78.55
N LEU A 727 18.84 -4.22 78.07
CA LEU A 727 17.58 -4.75 78.61
C LEU A 727 17.53 -6.28 78.54
N TYR A 728 18.00 -6.85 77.44
CA TYR A 728 18.12 -8.29 77.29
C TYR A 728 19.14 -8.88 78.27
N LYS A 729 20.33 -8.25 78.42
CA LYS A 729 21.34 -8.63 79.41
C LYS A 729 20.74 -8.67 80.82
N ASP A 730 20.10 -7.59 81.25
CA ASP A 730 19.54 -7.45 82.58
C ASP A 730 18.44 -8.49 82.82
N LYS A 731 17.59 -8.74 81.81
CA LYS A 731 16.57 -9.79 81.89
C LYS A 731 17.15 -11.20 81.89
N LEU A 732 18.25 -11.45 81.17
CA LEU A 732 18.95 -12.72 81.20
C LEU A 732 19.57 -12.98 82.57
N ILE A 733 20.29 -11.98 83.12
CA ILE A 733 20.84 -12.02 84.48
C ILE A 733 19.74 -12.32 85.49
N HIS A 734 18.65 -11.54 85.45
CA HIS A 734 17.52 -11.75 86.35
C HIS A 734 16.87 -13.13 86.20
N THR A 735 16.81 -13.67 84.98
CA THR A 735 16.29 -15.02 84.76
C THR A 735 17.23 -16.07 85.35
N ILE A 736 18.55 -15.91 85.22
CA ILE A 736 19.55 -16.78 85.87
C ILE A 736 19.40 -16.72 87.40
N GLU A 737 19.28 -15.53 87.98
CA GLU A 737 19.04 -15.34 89.42
C GLU A 737 17.70 -15.96 89.88
N LEU A 738 16.64 -15.87 89.09
CA LEU A 738 15.36 -16.48 89.48
C LEU A 738 15.35 -18.00 89.33
N THR A 739 16.06 -18.53 88.34
CA THR A 739 15.88 -19.93 87.93
C THR A 739 17.02 -20.83 88.36
N MET A 740 18.26 -20.37 88.28
CA MET A 740 19.48 -21.14 88.56
C MET A 740 20.09 -20.80 89.92
N HIS A 741 19.41 -19.98 90.73
CA HIS A 741 19.87 -19.67 92.07
C HIS A 741 19.67 -20.81 93.06
N ASN A 742 20.65 -21.04 93.94
CA ASN A 742 20.59 -22.08 94.96
C ASN A 742 19.29 -22.00 95.78
N GLU A 743 18.84 -20.78 96.12
CA GLU A 743 17.58 -20.59 96.85
C GLU A 743 16.34 -21.12 96.14
N ASN A 744 16.37 -21.19 94.81
CA ASN A 744 15.24 -21.56 93.94
C ASN A 744 15.42 -22.95 93.30
N MET A 745 16.59 -23.59 93.46
CA MET A 745 16.95 -24.86 92.83
C MET A 745 16.73 -26.09 93.73
N GLU A 746 16.31 -25.91 94.98
CA GLU A 746 16.04 -26.99 95.94
C GLU A 746 15.00 -27.99 95.43
N TYR A 747 14.00 -27.46 94.73
CA TYR A 747 12.93 -28.22 94.09
C TYR A 747 13.50 -29.24 93.10
N ILE A 748 14.65 -29.00 92.45
CA ILE A 748 15.28 -30.01 91.59
C ILE A 748 15.71 -31.24 92.39
N SER A 749 16.06 -31.11 93.68
CA SER A 749 16.40 -32.24 94.55
C SER A 749 15.20 -32.89 95.25
N ASP A 750 14.05 -32.21 95.34
CA ASP A 750 12.83 -32.71 96.02
C ASP A 750 12.29 -34.01 95.44
N GLY A 751 12.55 -34.27 94.15
CA GLY A 751 12.06 -35.47 93.48
C GLY A 751 12.80 -36.77 93.82
N ILE A 752 13.91 -36.71 94.58
CA ILE A 752 14.79 -37.87 94.82
C ILE A 752 15.13 -38.06 96.30
N ARG A 753 15.21 -36.98 97.07
CA ARG A 753 15.62 -37.05 98.49
C ARG A 753 14.40 -37.31 99.36
N TYR A 754 14.58 -38.11 100.40
CA TYR A 754 13.54 -38.40 101.39
C TYR A 754 13.07 -37.10 102.09
N ASP A 755 11.77 -36.96 102.33
CA ASP A 755 11.14 -35.73 102.83
C ASP A 755 11.81 -35.16 104.08
N PHE A 756 12.21 -36.03 105.03
CA PHE A 756 12.92 -35.58 106.24
C PHE A 756 14.31 -35.01 105.93
N VAL A 757 15.02 -35.56 104.93
CA VAL A 757 16.32 -35.02 104.49
C VAL A 757 16.12 -33.66 103.84
N GLN A 758 15.05 -33.47 103.05
CA GLN A 758 14.74 -32.18 102.47
C GLN A 758 14.30 -31.15 103.50
N TRP A 759 13.49 -31.56 104.48
CA TRP A 759 13.11 -30.70 105.59
C TRP A 759 14.33 -30.19 106.35
N ILE A 760 15.29 -31.07 106.69
CA ILE A 760 16.56 -30.66 107.33
C ILE A 760 17.32 -29.67 106.44
N ARG A 761 17.36 -29.94 105.14
CA ARG A 761 18.13 -29.16 104.17
C ARG A 761 17.58 -27.74 104.02
N ILE A 762 16.27 -27.61 103.87
CA ILE A 762 15.56 -26.34 103.69
C ILE A 762 15.52 -25.53 105.00
N HIS A 763 15.18 -26.17 106.13
CA HIS A 763 14.89 -25.45 107.37
C HIS A 763 16.06 -25.34 108.35
N LEU A 764 17.13 -26.12 108.19
CA LEU A 764 18.31 -26.08 109.06
C LEU A 764 19.59 -25.76 108.30
N LEU A 765 19.96 -26.56 107.29
CA LEU A 765 21.26 -26.43 106.63
C LEU A 765 21.38 -25.15 105.81
N LYS A 766 20.33 -24.76 105.07
CA LYS A 766 20.35 -23.53 104.26
C LYS A 766 20.36 -22.24 105.10
N PRO A 767 19.54 -22.06 106.15
CA PRO A 767 19.67 -20.90 107.03
C PRO A 767 21.05 -20.81 107.68
N LEU A 768 21.65 -21.95 108.06
CA LEU A 768 23.01 -21.98 108.60
C LEU A 768 24.06 -21.59 107.56
N GLN A 769 23.93 -22.10 106.33
CA GLN A 769 24.79 -21.76 105.20
C GLN A 769 24.69 -20.26 104.84
N HIS A 770 23.48 -19.71 104.76
CA HIS A 770 23.23 -18.29 104.57
C HIS A 770 23.85 -17.44 105.69
N LEU A 771 23.72 -17.88 106.95
CA LEU A 771 24.29 -17.18 108.10
C LEU A 771 25.83 -17.25 108.13
N MET A 772 26.43 -18.39 107.73
CA MET A 772 27.87 -18.51 107.53
C MET A 772 28.38 -17.56 106.43
N GLU A 773 27.66 -17.47 105.32
CA GLU A 773 28.00 -16.59 104.19
C GLU A 773 27.94 -15.11 104.59
N CYS A 774 26.90 -14.68 105.34
CA CYS A 774 26.79 -13.33 105.85
C CYS A 774 27.94 -12.94 106.81
N CYS A 775 28.55 -13.90 107.50
CA CYS A 775 29.56 -13.64 108.52
C CYS A 775 31.02 -13.66 108.00
N PHE A 776 31.34 -14.38 106.92
CA PHE A 776 32.74 -14.68 106.53
C PHE A 776 33.12 -14.37 105.07
N GLY A 777 32.25 -13.68 104.32
CA GLY A 777 32.31 -13.31 102.90
C GLY A 777 33.53 -13.67 102.02
N SER A 778 33.27 -14.47 100.98
CA SER A 778 33.66 -14.25 99.57
C SER A 778 32.92 -15.27 98.68
N SER A 779 32.45 -14.82 97.50
CA SER A 779 31.51 -15.44 96.53
C SER A 779 30.05 -15.50 97.00
N LEU A 780 29.25 -14.56 96.51
CA LEU A 780 27.94 -14.18 97.04
C LEU A 780 26.74 -14.70 96.24
N PHE A 781 26.92 -15.59 95.28
CA PHE A 781 25.81 -16.11 94.50
C PHE A 781 26.04 -17.60 94.28
N PHE A 782 25.05 -18.44 94.58
CA PHE A 782 24.96 -19.83 94.11
C PHE A 782 25.97 -20.89 94.65
N THR A 783 26.22 -21.08 95.95
CA THR A 783 26.80 -22.37 96.43
C THR A 783 25.70 -23.44 96.58
N PRO A 784 25.85 -24.69 96.10
CA PRO A 784 24.83 -25.71 96.26
C PRO A 784 24.52 -25.98 97.74
N THR A 785 23.25 -26.13 98.10
CA THR A 785 22.88 -26.45 99.48
C THR A 785 23.41 -27.84 99.84
N TRP A 786 24.07 -27.98 101.00
CA TRP A 786 24.68 -29.24 101.44
C TRP A 786 23.75 -30.46 101.24
N ARG A 787 24.26 -31.54 100.59
CA ARG A 787 23.52 -32.75 100.12
C ARG A 787 22.59 -32.55 98.91
N ALA A 788 22.81 -31.51 98.11
CA ALA A 788 22.21 -31.37 96.78
C ALA A 788 22.32 -32.65 95.93
N CYS A 789 21.39 -32.83 94.99
CA CYS A 789 21.55 -33.87 93.96
C CYS A 789 22.51 -33.37 92.87
N LYS A 790 23.12 -34.30 92.13
CA LYS A 790 24.07 -33.99 91.05
C LYS A 790 23.56 -32.96 90.03
N THR A 791 22.26 -33.00 89.73
CA THR A 791 21.61 -32.06 88.80
C THR A 791 21.56 -30.64 89.38
N GLU A 792 21.24 -30.51 90.67
CA GLU A 792 21.22 -29.22 91.34
C GLU A 792 22.63 -28.63 91.43
N GLU A 793 23.62 -29.42 91.87
CA GLU A 793 25.03 -28.97 91.95
C GLU A 793 25.52 -28.46 90.59
N MET A 794 25.30 -29.23 89.52
CA MET A 794 25.73 -28.87 88.18
C MET A 794 25.03 -27.60 87.65
N LEU A 795 23.71 -27.44 87.88
CA LEU A 795 22.99 -26.26 87.39
C LEU A 795 23.35 -25.01 88.19
N VAL A 796 23.61 -25.14 89.49
CA VAL A 796 24.07 -24.05 90.35
C VAL A 796 25.49 -23.61 89.96
N GLU A 797 26.41 -24.55 89.71
CA GLU A 797 27.75 -24.27 89.17
C GLU A 797 27.71 -23.62 87.78
N ALA A 798 26.88 -24.13 86.88
CA ALA A 798 26.69 -23.52 85.57
C ALA A 798 26.09 -22.11 85.69
N GLY A 799 25.14 -21.91 86.61
CA GLY A 799 24.53 -20.61 86.92
C GLY A 799 25.55 -19.57 87.35
N ASN A 800 26.48 -19.93 88.25
CA ASN A 800 27.63 -19.11 88.64
C ASN A 800 28.43 -18.67 87.43
N GLN A 801 28.88 -19.65 86.65
CA GLN A 801 29.76 -19.40 85.52
C GLN A 801 29.10 -18.45 84.51
N PHE A 802 27.84 -18.69 84.16
CA PHE A 802 27.13 -17.82 83.22
C PHE A 802 26.86 -16.43 83.80
N TYR A 803 26.54 -16.32 85.09
CA TYR A 803 26.35 -15.04 85.76
C TYR A 803 27.62 -14.18 85.73
N ASP A 804 28.77 -14.75 86.07
CA ASP A 804 30.06 -14.06 86.10
C ASP A 804 30.48 -13.65 84.68
N GLU A 805 30.35 -14.56 83.71
CA GLU A 805 30.67 -14.30 82.30
C GLU A 805 29.78 -13.21 81.67
N ILE A 806 28.51 -13.13 82.06
CA ILE A 806 27.57 -12.11 81.55
C ILE A 806 27.76 -10.77 82.26
N THR A 807 27.93 -10.77 83.59
CA THR A 807 28.11 -9.53 84.37
C THR A 807 29.49 -8.90 84.16
N GLY A 808 30.51 -9.72 83.85
CA GLY A 808 31.91 -9.29 83.72
C GLY A 808 32.63 -9.17 85.06
N LEU A 809 32.03 -9.70 86.14
CA LEU A 809 32.62 -9.79 87.47
C LEU A 809 33.48 -11.06 87.52
N GLY A 810 34.65 -11.04 86.89
CA GLY A 810 35.63 -12.11 87.08
C GLY A 810 36.29 -11.98 88.45
N PHE A 811 36.26 -13.05 89.25
CA PHE A 811 37.17 -13.23 90.38
C PHE A 811 38.53 -13.77 89.91
#